data_AF-A0A401G6T7-F1
#
_entry.id   AF-A0A401G6T7-F1
#
_cell.length_a   1.000
_cell.length_b   1.000
_cell.length_c   1.000
_cell.angle_alpha   90.00
_cell.angle_beta   90.00
_cell.angle_gamma   90.00
#
_symmetry.space_group_name_H-M   'P 1'
#
loop_
_entity.id
_entity.type
_entity.pdbx_description
1 polymer ?
#
loop_
_entity_poly.entity_id
_entity_poly.type
_entity_poly.pdbx_seq_one_letter_code
_entity_poly.pdbx_strand_id
1 'polypeptide(L)'
;MASASTSTSREDPYTQWTRITDDELTTDNVEQLLKPVRDDFWAAAACVDRIVEDPTVQRSLLDLGIERTQPALERSRRAHQSPLDDDEDEGSEDARIEEQKRHESLVSHFQDEPADAQLCRIRAVLLHRLDRLNTFVQICKEAPANEEDSGPGTDDEWEDDPWAVEATTNSSEKAPPSTPGKSPLPLSIFLTASLLDISCLLASQELFAALCIVVTRHGPELWPYRFAILESVPEHALASEFRDILPAYDLSIELEQKTEFQSWRSEADFSENPTVQAALTGSGVPLDIEAPSQISSIPPRPDPLTSDELAKWYQNRIDLIISSTGMVDVALSLVQHAASQGVPQLDSLGEELSLLSRLVYDTHTSDKDTDWTIASWKSMNPAEVVCAYLANSKPETIANDISRLVMPYLFVLESRAERAGHPDPSLPNRLLYDFILGSPLEIVAAIFEASKPTLPPPQRVIRNDEDMARIALACLYGSDSLEEWPTMSRIFECLPAWDTPEDEDEAEAADTTIASLGDFVVPSTSRPRCTPTDLMLFFKPLPSSSLSHALDVLDVHLESGEILSRWSVPAPLRWFLRSNQDIAEQRSWANRMARRAGGSQDKLESQEDWEWLLEDMLKLSESGDSGSRSAFCLLSRDDIIRIFFSGLLSTAKFDIAKALLRSSTVHLLLDPHVIEDICLTCSQEFYENASSGNYHFGDMKLAYDCLGIPTPSERIVKEKEFIEATSRLCSFNLMTRSGTPITPLEIRLTKDRLSLVSRVLSSNSDAYKHTQVILELVEKLGFGGDAIAEVKTLAMLVETALQSEDFTRHRETPASKKRVRSAG
;
A
#
# COMPACT_ATOMS: atom_id res chain seq x y z
N MET A 1 54.98 -76.49 54.15
CA MET A 1 53.85 -76.13 55.02
C MET A 1 52.97 -75.16 54.24
N ALA A 2 51.70 -75.55 54.08
CA ALA A 2 50.53 -74.80 53.61
C ALA A 2 50.63 -74.04 52.28
N SER A 3 50.25 -74.74 51.21
CA SER A 3 49.62 -74.16 50.01
C SER A 3 48.29 -73.53 50.41
N ALA A 4 48.10 -72.24 50.10
CA ALA A 4 46.79 -71.62 50.06
C ALA A 4 46.26 -71.74 48.63
N SER A 5 45.56 -72.84 48.37
CA SER A 5 44.70 -73.02 47.20
C SER A 5 43.45 -72.17 47.37
N THR A 6 43.42 -70.99 46.76
CA THR A 6 42.20 -70.22 46.53
C THR A 6 41.41 -70.91 45.42
N SER A 7 40.53 -71.83 45.82
CA SER A 7 39.45 -72.32 44.97
C SER A 7 38.41 -71.22 44.83
N THR A 8 38.49 -70.41 43.77
CA THR A 8 37.33 -69.63 43.32
C THR A 8 36.32 -70.61 42.76
N SER A 9 35.28 -70.91 43.54
CA SER A 9 34.05 -71.50 43.05
C SER A 9 33.57 -70.64 41.88
N ARG A 10 33.48 -71.21 40.67
CA ARG A 10 32.75 -70.58 39.56
C ARG A 10 31.32 -70.36 40.06
N GLU A 11 30.96 -69.11 40.34
CA GLU A 11 29.57 -68.77 40.66
C GLU A 11 28.69 -69.16 39.47
N ASP A 12 27.44 -69.47 39.77
CA ASP A 12 26.45 -69.90 38.79
C ASP A 12 26.11 -68.72 37.84
N PRO A 13 26.23 -68.88 36.50
CA PRO A 13 26.04 -67.78 35.54
C PRO A 13 24.72 -67.02 35.71
N TYR A 14 23.64 -67.69 36.14
CA TYR A 14 22.34 -67.09 36.44
C TYR A 14 22.42 -66.01 37.54
N THR A 15 23.20 -66.25 38.59
CA THR A 15 23.37 -65.32 39.72
C THR A 15 24.30 -64.16 39.40
N GLN A 16 25.25 -64.36 38.49
CA GLN A 16 26.12 -63.30 38.00
C GLN A 16 25.36 -62.37 37.05
N TRP A 17 24.54 -62.93 36.15
CA TRP A 17 23.71 -62.16 35.23
C TRP A 17 22.74 -61.22 35.94
N THR A 18 22.08 -61.70 37.01
CA THR A 18 21.09 -60.91 37.77
C THR A 18 21.70 -59.79 38.60
N ARG A 19 23.01 -59.82 38.91
CA ARG A 19 23.69 -58.78 39.68
C ARG A 19 24.22 -57.61 38.83
N ILE A 20 24.45 -57.83 37.54
CA ILE A 20 24.97 -56.81 36.63
C ILE A 20 23.85 -55.80 36.33
N THR A 21 24.16 -54.51 36.47
CA THR A 21 23.28 -53.41 36.07
C THR A 21 23.39 -53.16 34.56
N ASP A 22 22.34 -52.59 33.96
CA ASP A 22 22.28 -52.40 32.50
C ASP A 22 23.44 -51.54 31.97
N ASP A 23 23.88 -50.54 32.74
CA ASP A 23 24.99 -49.64 32.40
C ASP A 23 26.38 -50.34 32.38
N GLU A 24 26.50 -51.46 33.08
CA GLU A 24 27.77 -52.21 33.20
C GLU A 24 27.82 -53.41 32.24
N LEU A 25 26.77 -53.61 31.44
CA LEU A 25 26.65 -54.74 30.55
C LEU A 25 27.50 -54.54 29.29
N THR A 26 28.34 -55.53 28.98
CA THR A 26 29.18 -55.54 27.78
C THR A 26 28.87 -56.76 26.90
N THR A 27 29.33 -56.73 25.65
CA THR A 27 29.25 -57.90 24.75
C THR A 27 29.96 -59.13 25.31
N ASP A 28 31.04 -58.93 26.06
CA ASP A 28 31.78 -60.02 26.71
C ASP A 28 30.94 -60.67 27.82
N ASN A 29 30.16 -59.90 28.55
CA ASN A 29 29.24 -60.43 29.57
C ASN A 29 28.17 -61.31 28.92
N VAL A 30 27.64 -60.93 27.75
CA VAL A 30 26.68 -61.73 26.98
C VAL A 30 27.31 -63.07 26.55
N GLU A 31 28.52 -63.02 26.00
CA GLU A 31 29.23 -64.21 25.51
C GLU A 31 29.67 -65.15 26.64
N GLN A 32 30.12 -64.62 27.79
CA GLN A 32 30.67 -65.42 28.89
C GLN A 32 29.61 -65.90 29.90
N LEU A 33 28.50 -65.18 30.07
CA LEU A 33 27.51 -65.49 31.10
C LEU A 33 26.20 -66.06 30.52
N LEU A 34 25.68 -65.52 29.41
CA LEU A 34 24.42 -66.01 28.81
C LEU A 34 24.64 -67.19 27.87
N LYS A 35 25.64 -67.12 26.98
CA LYS A 35 25.85 -68.17 25.98
C LYS A 35 26.14 -69.57 26.56
N PRO A 36 26.77 -69.73 27.74
CA PRO A 36 26.94 -71.06 28.33
C PRO A 36 25.67 -71.66 28.97
N VAL A 37 24.60 -70.88 29.11
CA VAL A 37 23.33 -71.34 29.71
C VAL A 37 22.67 -72.38 28.81
N ARG A 38 22.20 -73.48 29.41
CA ARG A 38 21.55 -74.61 28.71
C ARG A 38 20.05 -74.46 28.57
N ASP A 39 19.43 -73.67 29.44
CA ASP A 39 18.00 -73.40 29.41
C ASP A 39 17.72 -72.29 28.39
N ASP A 40 17.26 -72.69 27.21
CA ASP A 40 17.00 -71.75 26.11
C ASP A 40 15.83 -70.80 26.44
N PHE A 41 14.85 -71.23 27.25
CA PHE A 41 13.76 -70.37 27.70
C PHE A 41 14.27 -69.29 28.64
N TRP A 42 15.04 -69.68 29.66
CA TRP A 42 15.63 -68.69 30.57
C TRP A 42 16.58 -67.73 29.86
N ALA A 43 17.46 -68.24 28.98
CA ALA A 43 18.40 -67.42 28.23
C ALA A 43 17.69 -66.41 27.31
N ALA A 44 16.66 -66.85 26.58
CA ALA A 44 15.91 -65.99 25.68
C ALA A 44 15.05 -64.96 26.45
N ALA A 45 14.47 -65.34 27.59
CA ALA A 45 13.76 -64.43 28.48
C ALA A 45 14.72 -63.36 29.05
N ALA A 46 15.92 -63.76 29.47
CA ALA A 46 16.95 -62.85 29.96
C ALA A 46 17.43 -61.84 28.88
N CYS A 47 17.47 -62.26 27.61
CA CYS A 47 17.74 -61.37 26.48
C CYS A 47 16.60 -60.37 26.21
N VAL A 48 15.34 -60.75 26.45
CA VAL A 48 14.18 -59.84 26.29
C VAL A 48 14.02 -58.90 27.48
N ASP A 49 14.35 -59.33 28.69
CA ASP A 49 14.18 -58.54 29.91
C ASP A 49 15.08 -57.29 29.93
N ARG A 50 16.29 -57.39 29.39
CA ARG A 50 17.30 -56.32 29.43
C ARG A 50 17.23 -55.40 28.21
N ILE A 51 17.22 -54.09 28.47
CA ILE A 51 17.24 -53.03 27.44
C ILE A 51 18.37 -52.07 27.77
N VAL A 52 19.38 -52.03 26.91
CA VAL A 52 20.64 -51.29 27.12
C VAL A 52 20.77 -50.18 26.10
N GLU A 53 21.33 -49.04 26.50
CA GLU A 53 21.52 -47.86 25.64
C GLU A 53 22.62 -48.05 24.58
N ASP A 54 23.60 -48.92 24.82
CA ASP A 54 24.63 -49.25 23.84
C ASP A 54 24.05 -50.14 22.72
N PRO A 55 23.98 -49.65 21.46
CA PRO A 55 23.39 -50.40 20.35
C PRO A 55 24.17 -51.68 20.01
N THR A 56 25.47 -51.75 20.32
CA THR A 56 26.29 -52.94 20.06
C THR A 56 26.00 -54.05 21.06
N VAL A 57 25.88 -53.70 22.35
CA VAL A 57 25.51 -54.63 23.42
C VAL A 57 24.07 -55.09 23.23
N GLN A 58 23.15 -54.16 22.93
CA GLN A 58 21.76 -54.49 22.65
C GLN A 58 21.62 -55.43 21.45
N ARG A 59 22.41 -55.23 20.37
CA ARG A 59 22.43 -56.17 19.24
C ARG A 59 22.88 -57.56 19.66
N SER A 60 23.95 -57.66 20.45
CA SER A 60 24.45 -58.94 20.96
C SER A 60 23.40 -59.72 21.78
N LEU A 61 22.58 -59.01 22.58
CA LEU A 61 21.48 -59.61 23.33
C LEU A 61 20.38 -60.15 22.41
N LEU A 62 19.96 -59.33 21.44
CA LEU A 62 18.89 -59.69 20.51
C LEU A 62 19.29 -60.87 19.62
N ASP A 63 20.49 -60.85 19.06
CA ASP A 63 21.01 -61.92 18.20
C ASP A 63 21.10 -63.25 18.97
N LEU A 64 21.62 -63.23 20.21
CA LEU A 64 21.70 -64.43 21.04
C LEU A 64 20.30 -64.95 21.41
N GLY A 65 19.35 -64.06 21.75
CA GLY A 65 17.97 -64.48 22.05
C GLY A 65 17.28 -65.11 20.83
N ILE A 66 17.50 -64.55 19.63
CA ILE A 66 16.95 -65.09 18.38
C ILE A 66 17.58 -66.45 18.07
N GLU A 67 18.88 -66.63 18.30
CA GLU A 67 19.56 -67.92 18.17
C GLU A 67 18.94 -68.97 19.11
N ARG A 68 18.66 -68.59 20.37
CA ARG A 68 18.09 -69.48 21.39
C ARG A 68 16.65 -69.90 21.14
N THR A 69 15.87 -69.06 20.48
CA THR A 69 14.47 -69.37 20.14
C THR A 69 14.34 -70.25 18.90
N GLN A 70 15.41 -70.42 18.11
CA GLN A 70 15.38 -71.15 16.84
C GLN A 70 14.94 -72.62 16.96
N PRO A 71 15.40 -73.43 17.95
CA PRO A 71 14.99 -74.82 18.06
C PRO A 71 13.49 -74.99 18.37
N ALA A 72 12.92 -74.09 19.18
CA ALA A 72 11.48 -74.08 19.46
C ALA A 72 10.68 -73.74 18.19
N LEU A 73 11.13 -72.73 17.43
CA LEU A 73 10.50 -72.37 16.16
C LEU A 73 10.46 -73.53 15.17
N GLU A 74 11.54 -74.32 15.06
CA GLU A 74 11.58 -75.49 14.20
C GLU A 74 10.61 -76.59 14.64
N ARG A 75 10.47 -76.82 15.94
CA ARG A 75 9.48 -77.77 16.48
C ARG A 75 8.05 -77.31 16.17
N SER A 76 7.75 -76.03 16.41
CA SER A 76 6.43 -75.47 16.11
C SER A 76 6.14 -75.49 14.60
N ARG A 77 7.15 -75.25 13.75
CA ARG A 77 7.00 -75.39 12.29
C ARG A 77 6.71 -76.84 11.88
N ARG A 78 7.38 -77.82 12.49
CA ARG A 78 7.10 -79.25 12.24
C ARG A 78 5.70 -79.64 12.70
N ALA A 79 5.23 -79.13 13.84
CA ALA A 79 3.86 -79.36 14.32
C ALA A 79 2.82 -78.75 13.36
N HIS A 80 3.09 -77.56 12.82
CA HIS A 80 2.26 -76.91 11.82
C HIS A 80 2.22 -77.65 10.47
N GLN A 81 3.33 -78.29 10.11
CA GLN A 81 3.49 -79.05 8.85
C GLN A 81 3.21 -80.55 9.02
N SER A 82 2.81 -81.01 10.22
CA SER A 82 2.61 -82.43 10.49
C SER A 82 1.61 -83.02 9.50
N PRO A 83 1.88 -84.22 8.92
CA PRO A 83 0.93 -84.87 8.02
C PRO A 83 -0.40 -85.03 8.74
N LEU A 84 -1.47 -84.58 8.10
CA LEU A 84 -2.83 -84.99 8.46
C LEU A 84 -2.85 -86.51 8.34
N ASP A 85 -3.23 -87.22 9.40
CA ASP A 85 -3.30 -88.69 9.37
C ASP A 85 -4.05 -89.16 8.11
N ASP A 86 -3.49 -90.17 7.43
CA ASP A 86 -4.05 -90.86 6.26
C ASP A 86 -5.41 -91.51 6.63
N ASP A 87 -6.48 -90.73 6.74
CA ASP A 87 -7.82 -91.25 6.49
C ASP A 87 -8.08 -91.10 4.99
N GLU A 88 -8.00 -92.24 4.30
CA GLU A 88 -8.40 -92.42 2.92
C GLU A 88 -9.84 -91.92 2.70
N ASP A 89 -10.02 -90.67 2.28
CA ASP A 89 -11.16 -90.30 1.44
C ASP A 89 -10.73 -89.23 0.42
N GLU A 90 -10.53 -89.70 -0.82
CA GLU A 90 -10.23 -88.87 -1.98
C GLU A 90 -11.40 -87.91 -2.25
N GLY A 91 -11.21 -86.61 -1.97
CA GLY A 91 -12.19 -85.63 -2.43
C GLY A 91 -11.93 -84.19 -2.02
N SER A 92 -11.08 -83.47 -2.77
CA SER A 92 -11.11 -81.99 -2.88
C SER A 92 -11.33 -81.25 -1.54
N GLU A 93 -10.40 -81.39 -0.59
CA GLU A 93 -10.48 -80.61 0.66
C GLU A 93 -10.23 -79.12 0.37
N ASP A 94 -11.17 -78.29 0.82
CA ASP A 94 -11.15 -76.83 0.70
C ASP A 94 -9.91 -76.29 1.43
N ALA A 95 -9.08 -75.44 0.80
CA ALA A 95 -7.83 -74.94 1.38
C ALA A 95 -8.00 -74.31 2.78
N ARG A 96 -9.20 -73.81 3.09
CA ARG A 96 -9.58 -73.27 4.40
C ARG A 96 -9.67 -74.35 5.50
N ILE A 97 -10.07 -75.57 5.15
CA ILE A 97 -10.18 -76.70 6.08
C ILE A 97 -8.77 -77.20 6.44
N GLU A 98 -7.86 -77.28 5.47
CA GLU A 98 -6.46 -77.64 5.74
C GLU A 98 -5.76 -76.61 6.65
N GLU A 99 -5.93 -75.32 6.39
CA GLU A 99 -5.38 -74.23 7.21
C GLU A 99 -5.90 -74.30 8.66
N GLN A 100 -7.20 -74.61 8.83
CA GLN A 100 -7.83 -74.80 10.13
C GLN A 100 -7.26 -76.02 10.88
N LYS A 101 -7.09 -77.17 10.21
CA LYS A 101 -6.46 -78.36 10.80
C LYS A 101 -5.01 -78.08 11.24
N ARG A 102 -4.24 -77.32 10.44
CA ARG A 102 -2.86 -76.89 10.79
C ARG A 102 -2.82 -75.92 11.98
N HIS A 103 -3.82 -75.04 12.09
CA HIS A 103 -3.98 -74.16 13.24
C HIS A 103 -4.29 -74.95 14.52
N GLU A 104 -5.20 -75.93 14.45
CA GLU A 104 -5.55 -76.80 15.58
C GLU A 104 -4.38 -77.67 16.06
N SER A 105 -3.58 -78.21 15.12
CA SER A 105 -2.34 -78.92 15.44
C SER A 105 -1.35 -78.05 16.21
N LEU A 106 -1.17 -76.78 15.79
CA LEU A 106 -0.33 -75.81 16.50
C LEU A 106 -0.88 -75.48 17.89
N VAL A 107 -2.18 -75.33 18.05
CA VAL A 107 -2.83 -75.09 19.35
C VAL A 107 -2.53 -76.26 20.31
N SER A 108 -2.69 -77.50 19.84
CA SER A 108 -2.38 -78.70 20.64
C SER A 108 -0.90 -78.74 21.02
N HIS A 109 0.00 -78.49 20.07
CA HIS A 109 1.44 -78.47 20.34
C HIS A 109 1.81 -77.43 21.40
N PHE A 110 1.24 -76.24 21.36
CA PHE A 110 1.49 -75.21 22.37
C PHE A 110 0.90 -75.56 23.74
N GLN A 111 -0.18 -76.33 23.81
CA GLN A 111 -0.72 -76.85 25.07
C GLN A 111 0.18 -77.93 25.68
N ASP A 112 0.73 -78.81 24.84
CA ASP A 112 1.63 -79.88 25.25
C ASP A 112 3.01 -79.36 25.64
N GLU A 113 3.54 -78.36 24.93
CA GLU A 113 4.85 -77.75 25.13
C GLU A 113 4.73 -76.22 25.37
N PRO A 114 4.33 -75.78 26.58
CA PRO A 114 4.11 -74.37 26.88
C PRO A 114 5.39 -73.52 26.77
N ALA A 115 6.58 -74.11 26.94
CA ALA A 115 7.86 -73.43 26.75
C ALA A 115 8.06 -72.98 25.29
N ASP A 116 7.60 -73.79 24.31
CA ASP A 116 7.69 -73.44 22.90
C ASP A 116 6.75 -72.29 22.54
N ALA A 117 5.58 -72.23 23.19
CA ALA A 117 4.66 -71.09 23.07
C ALA A 117 5.28 -69.78 23.58
N GLN A 118 5.94 -69.81 24.75
CA GLN A 118 6.67 -68.65 25.27
C GLN A 118 7.83 -68.25 24.36
N LEU A 119 8.64 -69.21 23.93
CA LEU A 119 9.80 -68.96 23.07
C LEU A 119 9.37 -68.37 21.72
N CYS A 120 8.22 -68.77 21.17
CA CYS A 120 7.64 -68.15 19.98
C CYS A 120 7.22 -66.68 20.24
N ARG A 121 6.61 -66.37 21.38
CA ARG A 121 6.27 -64.98 21.77
C ARG A 121 7.52 -64.14 21.96
N ILE A 122 8.51 -64.65 22.69
CA ILE A 122 9.82 -64.04 22.93
C ILE A 122 10.49 -63.73 21.59
N ARG A 123 10.52 -64.69 20.66
CA ARG A 123 11.12 -64.50 19.33
C ARG A 123 10.48 -63.35 18.55
N ALA A 124 9.15 -63.28 18.52
CA ALA A 124 8.46 -62.18 17.83
C ALA A 124 8.83 -60.80 18.43
N VAL A 125 8.94 -60.70 19.77
CA VAL A 125 9.37 -59.46 20.43
C VAL A 125 10.83 -59.12 20.14
N LEU A 126 11.73 -60.11 20.14
CA LEU A 126 13.14 -59.93 19.82
C LEU A 126 13.34 -59.45 18.37
N LEU A 127 12.64 -60.06 17.42
CA LEU A 127 12.69 -59.66 16.00
C LEU A 127 12.15 -58.25 15.79
N HIS A 128 11.02 -57.92 16.41
CA HIS A 128 10.47 -56.57 16.40
C HIS A 128 11.47 -55.53 16.96
N ARG A 129 12.11 -55.83 18.09
CA ARG A 129 13.15 -54.96 18.66
C ARG A 129 14.41 -54.90 17.80
N LEU A 130 14.78 -55.98 17.11
CA LEU A 130 15.93 -56.00 16.21
C LEU A 130 15.69 -55.09 15.00
N ASP A 131 14.51 -55.14 14.40
CA ASP A 131 14.13 -54.24 13.30
C ASP A 131 14.19 -52.77 13.76
N ARG A 132 13.64 -52.47 14.96
CA ARG A 132 13.74 -51.13 15.55
C ARG A 132 15.17 -50.72 15.85
N LEU A 133 16.02 -51.61 16.39
CA LEU A 133 17.44 -51.32 16.63
C LEU A 133 18.17 -51.00 15.31
N ASN A 134 17.87 -51.72 14.24
CA ASN A 134 18.46 -51.45 12.93
C ASN A 134 18.04 -50.07 12.40
N THR A 135 16.77 -49.71 12.55
CA THR A 135 16.26 -48.35 12.24
C THR A 135 16.95 -47.28 13.08
N PHE A 136 17.09 -47.49 14.39
CA PHE A 136 17.80 -46.56 15.28
C PHE A 136 19.26 -46.35 14.88
N VAL A 137 19.98 -47.43 14.58
CA VAL A 137 21.37 -47.37 14.11
C VAL A 137 21.46 -46.64 12.77
N GLN A 138 20.47 -46.79 11.88
CA GLN A 138 20.41 -46.02 10.63
C GLN A 138 20.21 -44.52 10.91
N ILE A 139 19.29 -44.16 11.81
CA ILE A 139 19.08 -42.76 12.24
C ILE A 139 20.39 -42.16 12.79
N CYS A 140 21.11 -42.87 13.66
CA CYS A 140 22.37 -42.38 14.22
C CYS A 140 23.47 -42.17 13.16
N LYS A 141 23.46 -42.96 12.07
CA LYS A 141 24.42 -42.83 10.97
C LYS A 141 24.11 -41.64 10.08
N GLU A 142 22.84 -41.33 9.91
CA GLU A 142 22.36 -40.21 9.08
C GLU A 142 22.25 -38.90 9.88
N ALA A 143 22.39 -38.96 11.21
CA ALA A 143 22.43 -37.78 12.08
C ALA A 143 23.71 -36.95 11.83
N PRO A 144 23.61 -35.61 11.85
CA PRO A 144 24.76 -34.73 11.71
C PRO A 144 25.78 -34.98 12.83
N ALA A 145 27.07 -34.89 12.51
CA ALA A 145 28.13 -35.00 13.52
C ALA A 145 28.08 -33.76 14.44
N ASN A 146 28.10 -33.96 15.76
CA ASN A 146 28.15 -32.85 16.71
C ASN A 146 29.50 -32.12 16.57
N GLU A 147 29.48 -30.85 16.14
CA GLU A 147 30.65 -29.96 16.19
C GLU A 147 30.97 -29.44 17.61
N GLU A 148 30.08 -29.69 18.58
CA GLU A 148 30.17 -29.17 19.96
C GLU A 148 31.27 -29.79 20.84
N ASP A 149 32.06 -30.77 20.37
CA ASP A 149 33.20 -31.34 21.12
C ASP A 149 34.58 -30.87 20.59
N SER A 150 34.60 -29.87 19.71
CA SER A 150 35.82 -29.11 19.44
C SER A 150 35.99 -28.05 20.54
N GLY A 151 37.00 -28.26 21.41
CA GLY A 151 37.30 -27.37 22.54
C GLY A 151 37.54 -25.90 22.14
N PRO A 152 37.54 -24.96 23.11
CA PRO A 152 37.49 -23.54 22.82
C PRO A 152 38.80 -23.07 22.17
N GLY A 153 38.71 -22.65 20.91
CA GLY A 153 39.76 -21.90 20.24
C GLY A 153 39.84 -22.19 18.75
N THR A 154 39.07 -21.46 17.94
CA THR A 154 39.53 -20.26 17.21
C THR A 154 38.34 -19.70 16.44
N ASP A 155 37.97 -18.45 16.73
CA ASP A 155 37.05 -17.66 15.92
C ASP A 155 37.67 -17.47 14.53
N ASP A 156 37.21 -18.24 13.54
CA ASP A 156 37.48 -18.01 12.11
C ASP A 156 36.18 -18.21 11.31
N GLU A 157 35.12 -17.51 11.71
CA GLU A 157 34.04 -17.13 10.80
C GLU A 157 34.11 -15.61 10.66
N TRP A 158 34.44 -15.15 9.44
CA TRP A 158 34.18 -13.84 8.81
C TRP A 158 35.35 -13.49 7.88
N GLU A 159 35.52 -14.21 6.77
CA GLU A 159 36.32 -13.70 5.63
C GLU A 159 35.90 -14.37 4.29
N ASP A 160 34.64 -14.17 3.89
CA ASP A 160 34.24 -14.35 2.49
C ASP A 160 34.53 -13.06 1.72
N ASP A 161 35.71 -12.99 1.09
CA ASP A 161 36.07 -11.97 0.09
C ASP A 161 35.54 -12.38 -1.30
N PRO A 162 34.54 -11.67 -1.86
CA PRO A 162 33.90 -12.02 -3.14
C PRO A 162 34.76 -11.74 -4.40
N TRP A 163 36.07 -11.54 -4.26
CA TRP A 163 37.00 -11.25 -5.38
C TRP A 163 38.21 -12.20 -5.51
N ALA A 164 38.21 -13.35 -4.82
CA ALA A 164 39.27 -14.33 -5.01
C ALA A 164 39.16 -15.03 -6.40
N VAL A 165 40.04 -14.62 -7.31
CA VAL A 165 40.21 -15.16 -8.66
C VAL A 165 40.66 -16.62 -8.67
N GLU A 166 40.06 -17.39 -9.58
CA GLU A 166 40.26 -18.82 -9.84
C GLU A 166 41.73 -19.28 -9.85
N ALA A 167 42.04 -20.27 -9.01
CA ALA A 167 43.17 -21.17 -9.22
C ALA A 167 42.72 -22.62 -9.05
N THR A 168 42.62 -23.30 -10.18
CA THR A 168 42.39 -24.74 -10.33
C THR A 168 43.43 -25.56 -9.56
N THR A 169 43.00 -26.47 -8.68
CA THR A 169 43.74 -27.72 -8.41
C THR A 169 42.79 -28.85 -8.00
N ASN A 170 42.78 -29.91 -8.82
CA ASN A 170 42.26 -31.22 -8.47
C ASN A 170 43.01 -31.79 -7.26
N SER A 171 42.30 -32.19 -6.21
CA SER A 171 42.74 -33.31 -5.37
C SER A 171 41.54 -34.00 -4.73
N SER A 172 41.27 -35.22 -5.22
CA SER A 172 40.41 -36.19 -4.59
C SER A 172 41.19 -36.85 -3.44
N GLU A 173 40.97 -36.42 -2.20
CA GLU A 173 41.39 -37.17 -1.02
C GLU A 173 40.17 -37.46 -0.13
N LYS A 174 39.92 -38.74 0.09
CA LYS A 174 38.84 -39.28 0.93
C LYS A 174 39.05 -38.84 2.38
N ALA A 175 38.07 -38.13 2.94
CA ALA A 175 37.99 -37.83 4.37
C ALA A 175 37.79 -39.13 5.20
N PRO A 176 38.32 -39.19 6.45
CA PRO A 176 38.17 -40.34 7.35
C PRO A 176 36.73 -40.43 7.91
N PRO A 177 36.30 -41.59 8.44
CA PRO A 177 34.92 -41.78 8.92
C PRO A 177 34.66 -40.93 10.17
N SER A 178 33.66 -40.06 10.09
CA SER A 178 33.14 -39.27 11.19
C SER A 178 32.54 -40.15 12.30
N THR A 179 32.67 -39.70 13.55
CA THR A 179 31.95 -40.23 14.71
C THR A 179 30.43 -40.14 14.46
N PRO A 180 29.65 -41.21 14.73
CA PRO A 180 28.20 -41.21 14.50
C PRO A 180 27.52 -40.14 15.36
N GLY A 181 26.60 -39.38 14.76
CA GLY A 181 25.81 -38.34 15.43
C GLY A 181 24.95 -38.91 16.56
N LYS A 182 24.69 -38.11 17.59
CA LYS A 182 23.88 -38.53 18.73
C LYS A 182 22.40 -38.60 18.32
N SER A 183 21.75 -39.74 18.58
CA SER A 183 20.32 -39.91 18.32
C SER A 183 19.48 -38.91 19.11
N PRO A 184 18.36 -38.40 18.55
CA PRO A 184 17.44 -37.50 19.25
C PRO A 184 16.70 -38.17 20.42
N LEU A 185 16.65 -39.50 20.48
CA LEU A 185 15.95 -40.26 21.53
C LEU A 185 16.85 -41.33 22.14
N PRO A 186 16.69 -41.64 23.45
CA PRO A 186 17.30 -42.82 24.07
C PRO A 186 16.88 -44.10 23.35
N LEU A 187 17.79 -45.06 23.23
CA LEU A 187 17.55 -46.34 22.57
C LEU A 187 16.47 -47.13 23.30
N SER A 188 16.45 -47.08 24.64
CA SER A 188 15.41 -47.77 25.43
C SER A 188 14.00 -47.34 25.03
N ILE A 189 13.76 -46.03 24.95
CA ILE A 189 12.48 -45.45 24.51
C ILE A 189 12.18 -45.86 23.06
N PHE A 190 13.19 -45.79 22.18
CA PHE A 190 13.01 -46.17 20.78
C PHE A 190 12.70 -47.66 20.58
N LEU A 191 12.99 -48.54 21.54
CA LEU A 191 12.68 -49.97 21.46
C LEU A 191 11.35 -50.36 22.09
N THR A 192 10.83 -49.57 23.03
CA THR A 192 9.63 -49.92 23.81
C THR A 192 8.41 -49.07 23.51
N ALA A 193 8.57 -47.78 23.18
CA ALA A 193 7.43 -46.88 22.97
C ALA A 193 6.68 -47.21 21.67
N SER A 194 5.48 -46.64 21.48
CA SER A 194 4.73 -46.74 20.23
C SER A 194 5.49 -46.09 19.08
N LEU A 195 5.57 -46.76 17.92
CA LEU A 195 6.18 -46.16 16.72
C LEU A 195 5.39 -44.94 16.24
N LEU A 196 4.08 -44.91 16.48
CA LEU A 196 3.25 -43.73 16.20
C LEU A 196 3.66 -42.54 17.06
N ASP A 197 3.79 -42.73 18.38
CA ASP A 197 4.16 -41.66 19.31
C ASP A 197 5.57 -41.12 19.00
N ILE A 198 6.51 -42.02 18.69
CA ILE A 198 7.85 -41.64 18.22
C ILE A 198 7.76 -40.83 16.93
N SER A 199 6.94 -41.25 15.97
CA SER A 199 6.80 -40.55 14.69
C SER A 199 6.19 -39.16 14.86
N CYS A 200 5.15 -39.02 15.69
CA CYS A 200 4.56 -37.73 16.04
C CYS A 200 5.55 -36.82 16.78
N LEU A 201 6.35 -37.39 17.70
CA LEU A 201 7.38 -36.64 18.40
C LEU A 201 8.47 -36.11 17.44
N LEU A 202 8.99 -36.98 16.57
CA LEU A 202 9.97 -36.59 15.56
C LEU A 202 9.42 -35.53 14.60
N ALA A 203 8.14 -35.65 14.19
CA ALA A 203 7.46 -34.64 13.38
C ALA A 203 7.36 -33.28 14.11
N SER A 204 6.95 -33.29 15.38
CA SER A 204 6.80 -32.07 16.20
C SER A 204 8.13 -31.37 16.52
N GLN A 205 9.25 -32.09 16.45
CA GLN A 205 10.60 -31.59 16.66
C GLN A 205 11.34 -31.30 15.35
N GLU A 206 10.65 -31.39 14.20
CA GLU A 206 11.21 -31.12 12.86
C GLU A 206 12.40 -32.04 12.48
N LEU A 207 12.47 -33.23 13.10
CA LEU A 207 13.49 -34.24 12.82
C LEU A 207 13.09 -35.10 11.62
N PHE A 208 12.88 -34.46 10.48
CA PHE A 208 12.25 -35.07 9.29
C PHE A 208 13.08 -36.20 8.67
N ALA A 209 14.42 -36.11 8.70
CA ALA A 209 15.28 -37.19 8.21
C ALA A 209 15.07 -38.48 9.02
N ALA A 210 15.07 -38.39 10.35
CA ALA A 210 14.81 -39.52 11.23
C ALA A 210 13.39 -40.07 11.02
N LEU A 211 12.40 -39.19 10.89
CA LEU A 211 11.01 -39.56 10.61
C LEU A 211 10.88 -40.31 9.28
N CYS A 212 11.55 -39.84 8.22
CA CYS A 212 11.57 -40.49 6.91
C CYS A 212 12.09 -41.92 6.99
N ILE A 213 13.17 -42.14 7.74
CA ILE A 213 13.73 -43.49 7.97
C ILE A 213 12.71 -44.37 8.68
N VAL A 214 12.07 -43.88 9.74
CA VAL A 214 11.06 -44.63 10.51
C VAL A 214 9.87 -45.02 9.63
N VAL A 215 9.30 -44.06 8.89
CA VAL A 215 8.15 -44.30 8.00
C VAL A 215 8.51 -45.25 6.85
N THR A 216 9.73 -45.16 6.32
CA THR A 216 10.19 -46.05 5.24
C THR A 216 10.39 -47.49 5.72
N ARG A 217 10.94 -47.68 6.92
CA ARG A 217 11.25 -49.00 7.49
C ARG A 217 10.04 -49.68 8.14
N HIS A 218 9.15 -48.91 8.77
CA HIS A 218 8.00 -49.40 9.53
C HIS A 218 6.66 -48.97 8.93
N GLY A 219 6.64 -48.61 7.64
CA GLY A 219 5.49 -48.06 6.95
C GLY A 219 4.19 -48.85 7.02
N PRO A 220 4.17 -50.20 6.96
CA PRO A 220 2.92 -50.96 7.09
C PRO A 220 2.15 -50.70 8.40
N GLU A 221 2.86 -50.46 9.50
CA GLU A 221 2.28 -50.14 10.81
C GLU A 221 1.85 -48.67 10.90
N LEU A 222 2.60 -47.77 10.27
CA LEU A 222 2.39 -46.31 10.37
C LEU A 222 1.42 -45.77 9.32
N TRP A 223 1.23 -46.48 8.20
CA TRP A 223 0.39 -46.05 7.09
C TRP A 223 -1.03 -45.63 7.51
N PRO A 224 -1.75 -46.37 8.39
CA PRO A 224 -3.07 -45.95 8.84
C PRO A 224 -3.10 -44.63 9.61
N TYR A 225 -1.95 -44.15 10.10
CA TYR A 225 -1.83 -42.96 10.94
C TYR A 225 -1.04 -41.82 10.28
N ARG A 226 -0.70 -41.94 8.99
CA ARG A 226 0.14 -40.97 8.24
C ARG A 226 -0.32 -39.51 8.39
N PHE A 227 -1.63 -39.25 8.35
CA PHE A 227 -2.15 -37.89 8.52
C PHE A 227 -2.02 -37.36 9.95
N ALA A 228 -2.11 -38.22 10.96
CA ALA A 228 -1.88 -37.80 12.35
C ALA A 228 -0.40 -37.43 12.59
N ILE A 229 0.52 -38.15 11.94
CA ILE A 229 1.95 -37.81 11.94
C ILE A 229 2.16 -36.46 11.26
N LEU A 230 1.59 -36.24 10.07
CA LEU A 230 1.71 -34.98 9.32
C LEU A 230 1.03 -33.79 10.04
N GLU A 231 -0.08 -34.03 10.74
CA GLU A 231 -0.74 -33.01 11.57
C GLU A 231 0.10 -32.62 12.80
N SER A 232 1.07 -33.45 13.19
CA SER A 232 2.01 -33.14 14.28
C SER A 232 3.19 -32.27 13.85
N VAL A 233 3.37 -32.03 12.54
CA VAL A 233 4.38 -31.10 12.02
C VAL A 233 4.00 -29.67 12.42
N PRO A 234 4.92 -28.82 12.89
CA PRO A 234 4.61 -27.42 13.17
C PRO A 234 4.19 -26.63 11.92
N GLU A 235 3.33 -25.62 12.08
CA GLU A 235 2.78 -24.83 10.96
C GLU A 235 3.80 -23.94 10.26
N HIS A 236 4.95 -23.67 10.88
CA HIS A 236 6.03 -22.87 10.31
C HIS A 236 7.06 -23.70 9.54
N ALA A 237 7.00 -25.03 9.64
CA ALA A 237 7.94 -25.93 8.97
C ALA A 237 7.79 -25.86 7.44
N LEU A 238 8.91 -25.80 6.72
CA LEU A 238 8.94 -25.71 5.27
C LEU A 238 8.63 -27.06 4.62
N ALA A 239 7.68 -27.09 3.70
CA ALA A 239 7.28 -28.31 2.99
C ALA A 239 8.45 -29.00 2.25
N SER A 240 9.50 -28.26 1.88
CA SER A 240 10.71 -28.81 1.26
C SER A 240 11.49 -29.77 2.15
N GLU A 241 11.41 -29.62 3.47
CA GLU A 241 12.19 -30.41 4.44
C GLU A 241 11.56 -31.77 4.73
N PHE A 242 10.25 -31.90 4.55
CA PHE A 242 9.48 -33.12 4.79
C PHE A 242 8.69 -33.58 3.57
N ARG A 243 9.09 -33.13 2.37
CA ARG A 243 8.43 -33.45 1.11
C ARG A 243 8.33 -34.96 0.83
N ASP A 244 9.27 -35.75 1.35
CA ASP A 244 9.36 -37.18 1.08
C ASP A 244 8.31 -38.00 1.86
N ILE A 245 7.69 -37.41 2.89
CA ILE A 245 6.58 -38.01 3.65
C ILE A 245 5.22 -37.39 3.29
N LEU A 246 5.18 -36.36 2.45
CA LEU A 246 3.94 -35.72 2.04
C LEU A 246 3.14 -36.64 1.10
N PRO A 247 1.80 -36.65 1.20
CA PRO A 247 1.00 -37.54 0.36
C PRO A 247 0.99 -37.09 -1.10
N ALA A 248 1.18 -38.03 -2.01
CA ALA A 248 1.15 -37.82 -3.46
C ALA A 248 -0.11 -38.43 -4.10
N TYR A 249 -0.46 -38.01 -5.31
CA TYR A 249 -1.63 -38.53 -6.05
C TYR A 249 -1.20 -39.33 -7.27
N ASP A 250 -1.72 -40.55 -7.41
CA ASP A 250 -1.48 -41.39 -8.60
C ASP A 250 -2.64 -41.28 -9.58
N LEU A 251 -2.38 -40.64 -10.72
CA LEU A 251 -3.32 -40.49 -11.84
C LEU A 251 -3.79 -41.82 -12.42
N SER A 252 -3.01 -42.89 -12.30
CA SER A 252 -3.33 -44.21 -12.87
C SER A 252 -4.39 -44.95 -12.06
N ILE A 253 -4.42 -44.70 -10.74
CA ILE A 253 -5.26 -45.40 -9.77
C ILE A 253 -6.38 -44.48 -9.27
N GLU A 254 -6.30 -43.17 -9.56
CA GLU A 254 -7.22 -42.11 -9.11
C GLU A 254 -7.33 -42.00 -7.58
N LEU A 255 -6.26 -42.38 -6.87
CA LEU A 255 -6.19 -42.41 -5.41
C LEU A 255 -4.82 -41.89 -4.93
N GLU A 256 -4.74 -41.60 -3.64
CA GLU A 256 -3.48 -41.34 -2.95
C GLU A 256 -2.46 -42.46 -3.21
N GLN A 257 -1.24 -42.05 -3.57
CA GLN A 257 -0.13 -42.97 -3.82
C GLN A 257 0.35 -43.58 -2.51
N LYS A 258 0.31 -44.91 -2.43
CA LYS A 258 0.90 -45.63 -1.32
C LYS A 258 2.42 -45.74 -1.51
N THR A 259 3.17 -45.23 -0.54
CA THR A 259 4.65 -45.29 -0.54
C THR A 259 5.14 -46.74 -0.57
N GLU A 260 6.18 -47.00 -1.35
CA GLU A 260 6.88 -48.28 -1.30
C GLU A 260 7.71 -48.38 -0.02
N PHE A 261 7.35 -49.32 0.86
CA PHE A 261 8.04 -49.52 2.13
C PHE A 261 9.23 -50.47 1.98
N GLN A 262 10.32 -50.17 2.69
CA GLN A 262 11.55 -50.97 2.70
C GLN A 262 11.76 -51.62 4.07
N SER A 263 10.84 -52.51 4.45
CA SER A 263 10.96 -53.31 5.66
C SER A 263 12.31 -54.03 5.73
N TRP A 264 12.88 -54.15 6.93
CA TRP A 264 14.17 -54.84 7.14
C TRP A 264 14.15 -56.30 6.70
N ARG A 265 12.96 -56.92 6.72
CA ARG A 265 12.72 -58.31 6.34
C ARG A 265 11.69 -58.37 5.22
N SER A 266 11.97 -59.15 4.18
CA SER A 266 11.09 -59.32 3.02
C SER A 266 9.90 -60.26 3.31
N GLU A 267 10.09 -61.23 4.21
CA GLU A 267 9.06 -62.17 4.67
C GLU A 267 9.00 -62.12 6.21
N ALA A 268 7.78 -62.20 6.76
CA ALA A 268 7.58 -62.28 8.20
C ALA A 268 8.16 -63.59 8.75
N ASP A 269 8.68 -63.57 9.98
CA ASP A 269 9.14 -64.80 10.63
C ASP A 269 7.93 -65.69 10.96
N PHE A 270 8.14 -67.00 11.02
CA PHE A 270 7.07 -67.94 11.34
C PHE A 270 6.37 -67.60 12.66
N SER A 271 7.10 -67.07 13.65
CA SER A 271 6.53 -66.64 14.93
C SER A 271 5.56 -65.44 14.81
N GLU A 272 5.67 -64.62 13.77
CA GLU A 272 4.85 -63.42 13.55
C GLU A 272 3.62 -63.69 12.69
N ASN A 273 3.51 -64.88 12.08
CA ASN A 273 2.39 -65.24 11.22
C ASN A 273 1.04 -65.18 11.97
N PRO A 274 -0.02 -64.65 11.34
CA PRO A 274 -1.35 -64.55 11.97
C PRO A 274 -1.87 -65.89 12.50
N THR A 275 -1.66 -66.99 11.77
CA THR A 275 -2.07 -68.34 12.18
C THR A 275 -1.39 -68.79 13.46
N VAL A 276 -0.12 -68.44 13.65
CA VAL A 276 0.69 -68.77 14.84
C VAL A 276 0.30 -67.88 16.01
N GLN A 277 0.10 -66.58 15.78
CA GLN A 277 -0.38 -65.64 16.81
C GLN A 277 -1.78 -66.00 17.30
N ALA A 278 -2.67 -66.42 16.40
CA ALA A 278 -3.97 -66.95 16.75
C ALA A 278 -3.84 -68.25 17.56
N ALA A 279 -2.93 -69.16 17.18
CA ALA A 279 -2.73 -70.42 17.89
C ALA A 279 -2.14 -70.22 19.30
N LEU A 280 -1.23 -69.25 19.47
CA LEU A 280 -0.71 -68.83 20.77
C LEU A 280 -1.81 -68.27 21.68
N THR A 281 -2.77 -67.55 21.10
CA THR A 281 -3.92 -67.01 21.86
C THR A 281 -4.93 -68.11 22.17
N GLY A 282 -5.18 -69.02 21.23
CA GLY A 282 -6.12 -70.13 21.35
C GLY A 282 -5.65 -71.28 22.26
N SER A 283 -4.34 -71.42 22.50
CA SER A 283 -3.78 -72.45 23.38
C SER A 283 -4.11 -72.24 24.86
N GLY A 284 -4.38 -70.99 25.28
CA GLY A 284 -4.67 -70.64 26.67
C GLY A 284 -3.45 -70.66 27.59
N VAL A 285 -2.23 -70.79 27.06
CA VAL A 285 -0.98 -70.72 27.82
C VAL A 285 -0.75 -69.26 28.27
N PRO A 286 -0.53 -68.99 29.58
CA PRO A 286 -0.24 -67.62 30.04
C PRO A 286 1.10 -67.16 29.50
N LEU A 287 1.12 -66.22 28.55
CA LEU A 287 2.36 -65.67 27.98
C LEU A 287 2.93 -64.59 28.89
N ASP A 288 4.18 -64.76 29.34
CA ASP A 288 4.81 -63.87 30.34
C ASP A 288 5.18 -62.49 29.77
N ILE A 289 5.27 -62.39 28.44
CA ILE A 289 5.62 -61.17 27.72
C ILE A 289 4.45 -60.75 26.84
N GLU A 290 4.03 -59.51 27.01
CA GLU A 290 2.97 -58.91 26.23
C GLU A 290 3.35 -58.83 24.75
N ALA A 291 2.36 -59.00 23.87
CA ALA A 291 2.54 -58.73 22.45
C ALA A 291 2.89 -57.24 22.24
N PRO A 292 3.65 -56.89 21.19
CA PRO A 292 3.77 -55.50 20.75
C PRO A 292 2.36 -54.95 20.48
N SER A 293 1.84 -54.12 21.38
CA SER A 293 0.46 -53.67 21.35
C SER A 293 0.37 -52.35 20.58
N GLN A 294 -0.42 -52.34 19.50
CA GLN A 294 -0.67 -51.18 18.63
C GLN A 294 -1.90 -50.36 19.07
N ILE A 295 -2.20 -50.31 20.37
CA ILE A 295 -3.40 -49.61 20.85
C ILE A 295 -3.14 -48.11 20.78
N SER A 296 -3.56 -47.50 19.67
CA SER A 296 -3.61 -46.05 19.51
C SER A 296 -4.97 -45.51 19.95
N SER A 297 -4.97 -44.33 20.58
CA SER A 297 -6.20 -43.57 20.84
C SER A 297 -6.72 -42.87 19.57
N ILE A 298 -5.89 -42.76 18.54
CA ILE A 298 -6.18 -42.11 17.27
C ILE A 298 -6.86 -43.14 16.34
N PRO A 299 -7.97 -42.79 15.67
CA PRO A 299 -8.63 -43.71 14.75
C PRO A 299 -7.77 -43.97 13.50
N PRO A 300 -7.53 -45.25 13.12
CA PRO A 300 -6.76 -45.58 11.92
C PRO A 300 -7.54 -45.28 10.64
N ARG A 301 -6.82 -44.83 9.60
CA ARG A 301 -7.31 -44.61 8.23
C ARG A 301 -6.49 -45.45 7.23
N PRO A 302 -6.77 -46.75 7.09
CA PRO A 302 -5.95 -47.65 6.27
C PRO A 302 -6.08 -47.41 4.77
N ASP A 303 -7.25 -46.94 4.32
CA ASP A 303 -7.54 -46.76 2.90
C ASP A 303 -6.88 -45.48 2.34
N PRO A 304 -6.36 -45.51 1.10
CA PRO A 304 -5.91 -44.32 0.38
C PRO A 304 -7.05 -43.30 0.18
N LEU A 305 -6.75 -42.01 0.30
CA LEU A 305 -7.74 -40.96 0.06
C LEU A 305 -8.05 -40.78 -1.43
N THR A 306 -9.27 -40.33 -1.71
CA THR A 306 -9.64 -39.82 -3.04
C THR A 306 -8.98 -38.47 -3.32
N SER A 307 -8.94 -38.08 -4.60
CA SER A 307 -8.49 -36.76 -5.05
C SER A 307 -9.09 -35.60 -4.23
N ASP A 308 -10.42 -35.59 -4.06
CA ASP A 308 -11.13 -34.50 -3.37
C ASP A 308 -10.80 -34.45 -1.87
N GLU A 309 -10.67 -35.61 -1.23
CA GLU A 309 -10.30 -35.69 0.18
C GLU A 309 -8.86 -35.25 0.41
N LEU A 310 -7.95 -35.63 -0.49
CA LEU A 310 -6.56 -35.22 -0.42
C LEU A 310 -6.38 -33.72 -0.68
N ALA A 311 -7.04 -33.17 -1.70
CA ALA A 311 -7.07 -31.74 -1.95
C ALA A 311 -7.63 -30.96 -0.74
N LYS A 312 -8.70 -31.47 -0.13
CA LYS A 312 -9.29 -30.87 1.08
C LYS A 312 -8.35 -30.93 2.28
N TRP A 313 -7.58 -32.00 2.45
CA TRP A 313 -6.58 -32.08 3.51
C TRP A 313 -5.50 -31.00 3.34
N TYR A 314 -4.95 -30.86 2.13
CA TYR A 314 -3.99 -29.79 1.83
C TYR A 314 -4.59 -28.41 2.09
N GLN A 315 -5.81 -28.13 1.59
CA GLN A 315 -6.51 -26.86 1.81
C GLN A 315 -6.68 -26.54 3.31
N ASN A 316 -7.16 -27.50 4.11
CA ASN A 316 -7.30 -27.30 5.55
C ASN A 316 -5.94 -27.00 6.22
N ARG A 317 -4.87 -27.65 5.78
CA ARG A 317 -3.53 -27.42 6.32
C ARG A 317 -3.01 -26.02 5.96
N ILE A 318 -3.24 -25.57 4.73
CA ILE A 318 -2.91 -24.23 4.24
C ILE A 318 -3.68 -23.17 5.03
N ASP A 319 -4.99 -23.35 5.21
CA ASP A 319 -5.83 -22.45 5.99
C ASP A 319 -5.37 -22.38 7.45
N LEU A 320 -4.93 -23.51 8.03
CA LEU A 320 -4.36 -23.55 9.38
C LEU A 320 -3.06 -22.74 9.46
N ILE A 321 -2.13 -22.91 8.52
CA ILE A 321 -0.87 -22.15 8.48
C ILE A 321 -1.17 -20.66 8.42
N ILE A 322 -2.02 -20.23 7.50
CA ILE A 322 -2.34 -18.81 7.30
C ILE A 322 -3.06 -18.22 8.53
N SER A 323 -4.00 -18.96 9.13
CA SER A 323 -4.77 -18.46 10.29
C SER A 323 -4.00 -18.47 11.61
N SER A 324 -2.96 -19.31 11.74
CA SER A 324 -2.18 -19.44 12.97
C SER A 324 -0.88 -18.64 12.95
N THR A 325 -0.11 -18.68 11.85
CA THR A 325 1.21 -18.05 11.74
C THR A 325 1.24 -16.84 10.82
N GLY A 326 0.31 -16.74 9.87
CA GLY A 326 0.33 -15.71 8.82
C GLY A 326 1.42 -15.90 7.76
N MET A 327 2.18 -17.01 7.80
CA MET A 327 3.29 -17.27 6.89
C MET A 327 2.80 -17.74 5.50
N VAL A 328 2.57 -16.79 4.60
CA VAL A 328 1.99 -17.04 3.28
C VAL A 328 2.95 -17.80 2.35
N ASP A 329 4.25 -17.63 2.50
CA ASP A 329 5.32 -18.30 1.76
C ASP A 329 5.40 -19.80 2.11
N VAL A 330 5.28 -20.15 3.39
CA VAL A 330 5.19 -21.55 3.84
C VAL A 330 3.95 -22.22 3.25
N ALA A 331 2.81 -21.52 3.31
CA ALA A 331 1.55 -21.98 2.72
C ALA A 331 1.65 -22.15 1.20
N LEU A 332 2.30 -21.22 0.50
CA LEU A 332 2.57 -21.28 -0.94
C LEU A 332 3.49 -22.46 -1.30
N SER A 333 4.55 -22.69 -0.53
CA SER A 333 5.46 -23.83 -0.70
C SER A 333 4.72 -25.17 -0.63
N LEU A 334 3.80 -25.30 0.34
CA LEU A 334 2.98 -26.50 0.50
C LEU A 334 2.03 -26.73 -0.69
N VAL A 335 1.37 -25.68 -1.20
CA VAL A 335 0.52 -25.80 -2.40
C VAL A 335 1.32 -26.16 -3.64
N GLN A 336 2.48 -25.52 -3.85
CA GLN A 336 3.35 -25.81 -4.97
C GLN A 336 3.84 -27.26 -4.94
N HIS A 337 4.17 -27.76 -3.75
CA HIS A 337 4.49 -29.17 -3.56
C HIS A 337 3.30 -30.07 -3.92
N ALA A 338 2.10 -29.81 -3.37
CA ALA A 338 0.91 -30.61 -3.66
C ALA A 338 0.58 -30.65 -5.16
N ALA A 339 0.70 -29.51 -5.85
CA ALA A 339 0.54 -29.42 -7.30
C ALA A 339 1.61 -30.25 -8.04
N SER A 340 2.88 -30.24 -7.58
CA SER A 340 3.95 -31.07 -8.15
C SER A 340 3.70 -32.57 -8.00
N GLN A 341 2.93 -32.97 -6.98
CA GLN A 341 2.52 -34.35 -6.73
C GLN A 341 1.22 -34.74 -7.46
N GLY A 342 0.71 -33.89 -8.36
CA GLY A 342 -0.45 -34.20 -9.20
C GLY A 342 -1.81 -34.05 -8.51
N VAL A 343 -1.87 -33.45 -7.31
CA VAL A 343 -3.14 -33.22 -6.61
C VAL A 343 -3.95 -32.15 -7.36
N PRO A 344 -5.15 -32.46 -7.87
CA PRO A 344 -5.91 -31.52 -8.69
C PRO A 344 -6.65 -30.47 -7.82
N GLN A 345 -7.23 -29.47 -8.49
CA GLN A 345 -8.05 -28.41 -7.87
C GLN A 345 -7.29 -27.43 -6.94
N LEU A 346 -5.95 -27.47 -6.92
CA LEU A 346 -5.13 -26.55 -6.11
C LEU A 346 -4.54 -25.37 -6.90
N ASP A 347 -4.63 -25.38 -8.24
CA ASP A 347 -4.03 -24.35 -9.10
C ASP A 347 -4.52 -22.94 -8.78
N SER A 348 -5.83 -22.77 -8.59
CA SER A 348 -6.43 -21.48 -8.27
C SER A 348 -5.95 -20.95 -6.92
N LEU A 349 -5.78 -21.83 -5.94
CA LEU A 349 -5.29 -21.47 -4.62
C LEU A 349 -3.81 -21.10 -4.67
N GLY A 350 -3.00 -21.85 -5.42
CA GLY A 350 -1.58 -21.54 -5.63
C GLY A 350 -1.36 -20.20 -6.31
N GLU A 351 -2.20 -19.86 -7.30
CA GLU A 351 -2.18 -18.57 -7.98
C GLU A 351 -2.57 -17.42 -7.02
N GLU A 352 -3.59 -17.61 -6.17
CA GLU A 352 -3.96 -16.64 -5.14
C GLU A 352 -2.87 -16.42 -4.08
N LEU A 353 -2.28 -17.50 -3.58
CA LEU A 353 -1.18 -17.43 -2.60
C LEU A 353 0.08 -16.82 -3.18
N SER A 354 0.37 -17.07 -4.47
CA SER A 354 1.49 -16.46 -5.17
C SER A 354 1.33 -14.94 -5.21
N LEU A 355 0.15 -14.45 -5.57
CA LEU A 355 -0.15 -13.01 -5.57
C LEU A 355 -0.13 -12.42 -4.14
N LEU A 356 -0.78 -13.08 -3.18
CA LEU A 356 -0.80 -12.63 -1.79
C LEU A 356 0.62 -12.57 -1.20
N SER A 357 1.48 -13.55 -1.50
CA SER A 357 2.88 -13.57 -1.06
C SER A 357 3.63 -12.32 -1.53
N ARG A 358 3.42 -11.87 -2.78
CA ARG A 358 3.98 -10.61 -3.28
C ARG A 358 3.48 -9.40 -2.49
N LEU A 359 2.21 -9.39 -2.11
CA LEU A 359 1.65 -8.28 -1.32
C LEU A 359 2.29 -8.23 0.07
N VAL A 360 2.43 -9.38 0.72
CA VAL A 360 2.95 -9.48 2.10
C VAL A 360 4.45 -9.18 2.17
N TYR A 361 5.25 -9.73 1.25
CA TYR A 361 6.71 -9.73 1.36
C TYR A 361 7.43 -8.80 0.38
N ASP A 362 6.85 -8.51 -0.79
CA ASP A 362 7.52 -7.68 -1.82
C ASP A 362 7.11 -6.19 -1.78
N THR A 363 6.11 -5.81 -0.97
CA THR A 363 5.74 -4.40 -0.80
C THR A 363 6.61 -3.71 0.25
N HIS A 364 6.70 -2.38 0.17
CA HIS A 364 7.41 -1.56 1.17
C HIS A 364 6.55 -1.41 2.43
N THR A 365 6.18 -2.51 3.09
CA THR A 365 5.35 -2.50 4.31
C THR A 365 6.15 -1.97 5.49
N SER A 366 5.92 -0.70 5.86
CA SER A 366 6.44 -0.12 7.10
C SER A 366 5.52 -0.35 8.32
N ASP A 367 4.23 -0.59 8.06
CA ASP A 367 3.23 -0.85 9.09
C ASP A 367 3.16 -2.34 9.42
N LYS A 368 3.54 -2.67 10.65
CA LYS A 368 3.38 -3.99 11.27
C LYS A 368 1.93 -4.33 11.64
N ASP A 369 0.97 -3.46 11.32
CA ASP A 369 -0.40 -3.51 11.85
C ASP A 369 -1.42 -4.09 10.86
N THR A 370 -1.02 -4.43 9.61
CA THR A 370 -1.95 -5.02 8.63
C THR A 370 -1.74 -6.53 8.53
N ASP A 371 -2.54 -7.30 9.26
CA ASP A 371 -2.58 -8.75 9.14
C ASP A 371 -3.28 -9.15 7.84
N TRP A 372 -2.48 -9.40 6.80
CA TRP A 372 -2.97 -9.88 5.52
C TRP A 372 -3.39 -11.35 5.62
N THR A 373 -4.69 -11.60 5.53
CA THR A 373 -5.24 -12.97 5.51
C THR A 373 -5.74 -13.35 4.12
N ILE A 374 -5.83 -14.65 3.84
CA ILE A 374 -6.44 -15.12 2.58
C ILE A 374 -7.92 -14.75 2.48
N ALA A 375 -8.62 -14.65 3.60
CA ALA A 375 -10.02 -14.23 3.64
C ALA A 375 -10.17 -12.74 3.29
N SER A 376 -9.33 -11.86 3.85
CA SER A 376 -9.33 -10.44 3.48
C SER A 376 -8.95 -10.26 2.02
N TRP A 377 -7.93 -10.97 1.54
CA TRP A 377 -7.52 -10.96 0.12
C TRP A 377 -8.66 -11.33 -0.82
N LYS A 378 -9.38 -12.44 -0.55
CA LYS A 378 -10.52 -12.89 -1.36
C LYS A 378 -11.71 -11.93 -1.35
N SER A 379 -11.83 -11.10 -0.31
CA SER A 379 -12.91 -10.12 -0.17
C SER A 379 -12.65 -8.81 -0.92
N MET A 380 -11.39 -8.53 -1.25
CA MET A 380 -11.01 -7.28 -1.91
C MET A 380 -11.39 -7.28 -3.39
N ASN A 381 -11.85 -6.12 -3.85
CA ASN A 381 -12.04 -5.92 -5.28
C ASN A 381 -10.69 -5.66 -5.98
N PRO A 382 -10.62 -5.84 -7.32
CA PRO A 382 -9.35 -5.67 -8.04
C PRO A 382 -8.70 -4.29 -7.90
N ALA A 383 -9.48 -3.21 -7.77
CA ALA A 383 -8.94 -1.87 -7.60
C ALA A 383 -8.34 -1.68 -6.20
N GLU A 384 -8.96 -2.23 -5.17
CA GLU A 384 -8.44 -2.25 -3.80
C GLU A 384 -7.11 -3.01 -3.72
N VAL A 385 -6.95 -4.12 -4.46
CA VAL A 385 -5.68 -4.85 -4.52
C VAL A 385 -4.58 -4.02 -5.18
N VAL A 386 -4.87 -3.29 -6.25
CA VAL A 386 -3.91 -2.36 -6.88
C VAL A 386 -3.48 -1.28 -5.88
N CYS A 387 -4.44 -0.67 -5.17
CA CYS A 387 -4.14 0.30 -4.12
C CYS A 387 -3.32 -0.32 -2.99
N ALA A 388 -3.60 -1.56 -2.58
CA ALA A 388 -2.87 -2.26 -1.52
C ALA A 388 -1.39 -2.48 -1.91
N TYR A 389 -1.12 -2.90 -3.14
CA TYR A 389 0.26 -3.06 -3.63
C TYR A 389 1.05 -1.75 -3.62
N LEU A 390 0.38 -0.62 -3.86
CA LEU A 390 1.00 0.69 -4.03
C LEU A 390 0.84 1.61 -2.82
N ALA A 391 0.25 1.13 -1.72
CA ALA A 391 -0.12 1.95 -0.56
C ALA A 391 1.07 2.69 0.07
N ASN A 392 2.26 2.05 0.04
CA ASN A 392 3.49 2.59 0.61
C ASN A 392 4.52 3.01 -0.46
N SER A 393 4.11 3.06 -1.73
CA SER A 393 4.99 3.47 -2.82
C SER A 393 5.27 4.97 -2.76
N LYS A 394 6.53 5.34 -3.04
CA LYS A 394 6.99 6.73 -3.11
C LYS A 394 7.10 7.18 -4.57
N PRO A 395 7.18 8.50 -4.86
CA PRO A 395 7.39 8.97 -6.23
C PRO A 395 8.60 8.32 -6.92
N GLU A 396 9.66 7.99 -6.21
CA GLU A 396 10.85 7.38 -6.80
C GLU A 396 10.68 5.87 -7.09
N THR A 397 9.80 5.18 -6.36
CA THR A 397 9.64 3.72 -6.46
C THR A 397 8.40 3.30 -7.25
N ILE A 398 7.38 4.18 -7.36
CA ILE A 398 6.06 3.84 -7.88
C ILE A 398 6.10 3.17 -9.26
N ALA A 399 6.91 3.67 -10.19
CA ALA A 399 6.99 3.10 -11.54
C ALA A 399 7.53 1.65 -11.53
N ASN A 400 8.53 1.39 -10.69
CA ASN A 400 9.08 0.05 -10.50
C ASN A 400 8.12 -0.85 -9.73
N ASP A 401 7.42 -0.32 -8.73
CA ASP A 401 6.42 -1.07 -7.97
C ASP A 401 5.23 -1.46 -8.87
N ILE A 402 4.78 -0.57 -9.77
CA ILE A 402 3.74 -0.88 -10.77
C ILE A 402 4.22 -2.02 -11.69
N SER A 403 5.42 -1.92 -12.26
CA SER A 403 5.92 -2.92 -13.20
C SER A 403 6.17 -4.28 -12.53
N ARG A 404 6.66 -4.27 -11.29
CA ARG A 404 6.99 -5.48 -10.52
C ARG A 404 5.77 -6.12 -9.87
N LEU A 405 4.83 -5.36 -9.32
CA LEU A 405 3.74 -5.88 -8.49
C LEU A 405 2.39 -5.85 -9.22
N VAL A 406 2.02 -4.69 -9.78
CA VAL A 406 0.69 -4.48 -10.36
C VAL A 406 0.54 -5.14 -11.73
N MET A 407 1.52 -4.98 -12.63
CA MET A 407 1.42 -5.54 -13.98
C MET A 407 1.28 -7.08 -14.00
N PRO A 408 2.04 -7.86 -13.20
CA PRO A 408 1.81 -9.29 -13.08
C PRO A 408 0.43 -9.64 -12.52
N TYR A 409 -0.07 -8.88 -11.54
CA TYR A 409 -1.42 -9.06 -11.01
C TYR A 409 -2.51 -8.84 -12.07
N LEU A 410 -2.40 -7.75 -12.84
CA LEU A 410 -3.35 -7.43 -13.90
C LEU A 410 -3.35 -8.48 -15.02
N PHE A 411 -2.17 -8.99 -15.39
CA PHE A 411 -2.05 -10.09 -16.35
C PHE A 411 -2.74 -11.37 -15.86
N VAL A 412 -2.59 -11.71 -14.58
CA VAL A 412 -3.29 -12.84 -13.98
C VAL A 412 -4.82 -12.63 -14.03
N LEU A 413 -5.32 -11.44 -13.74
CA LEU A 413 -6.75 -11.15 -13.85
C LEU A 413 -7.30 -11.29 -15.29
N GLU A 414 -6.57 -10.79 -16.27
CA GLU A 414 -6.92 -10.94 -17.69
C GLU A 414 -6.97 -12.42 -18.09
N SER A 415 -5.92 -13.18 -17.79
CA SER A 415 -5.87 -14.62 -18.08
C SER A 415 -6.97 -15.42 -17.36
N ARG A 416 -7.38 -15.02 -16.13
CA ARG A 416 -8.54 -15.60 -15.43
C ARG A 416 -9.84 -15.36 -16.19
N ALA A 417 -10.04 -14.13 -16.67
CA ALA A 417 -11.22 -13.75 -17.42
C ALA A 417 -11.31 -14.51 -18.77
N GLU A 418 -10.18 -14.69 -19.45
CA GLU A 418 -10.07 -15.52 -20.65
C GLU A 418 -10.43 -16.98 -20.39
N ARG A 419 -9.86 -17.60 -19.33
CA ARG A 419 -10.17 -18.98 -18.93
C ARG A 419 -11.64 -19.17 -18.54
N ALA A 420 -12.26 -18.14 -17.95
CA ALA A 420 -13.68 -18.14 -17.62
C ALA A 420 -14.61 -17.89 -18.83
N GLY A 421 -14.07 -17.69 -20.04
CA GLY A 421 -14.84 -17.47 -21.27
C GLY A 421 -15.36 -16.04 -21.46
N HIS A 422 -14.87 -15.07 -20.67
CA HIS A 422 -15.28 -13.66 -20.72
C HIS A 422 -14.06 -12.74 -20.85
N PRO A 423 -13.34 -12.76 -22.00
CA PRO A 423 -12.14 -11.94 -22.19
C PRO A 423 -12.46 -10.45 -22.12
N ASP A 424 -11.74 -9.72 -21.27
CA ASP A 424 -11.80 -8.25 -21.17
C ASP A 424 -10.38 -7.67 -21.32
N PRO A 425 -9.92 -7.39 -22.55
CA PRO A 425 -8.59 -6.84 -22.80
C PRO A 425 -8.42 -5.41 -22.30
N SER A 426 -9.52 -4.73 -21.93
CA SER A 426 -9.48 -3.38 -21.38
C SER A 426 -9.28 -3.34 -19.87
N LEU A 427 -9.41 -4.49 -19.19
CA LEU A 427 -9.34 -4.62 -17.74
C LEU A 427 -8.01 -4.08 -17.15
N PRO A 428 -6.82 -4.44 -17.68
CA PRO A 428 -5.55 -3.96 -17.12
C PRO A 428 -5.44 -2.44 -17.18
N ASN A 429 -5.73 -1.86 -18.36
CA ASN A 429 -5.66 -0.41 -18.55
C ASN A 429 -6.69 0.30 -17.70
N ARG A 430 -7.92 -0.20 -17.59
CA ARG A 430 -8.96 0.40 -16.77
C ARG A 430 -8.55 0.48 -15.30
N LEU A 431 -8.08 -0.61 -14.71
CA LEU A 431 -7.67 -0.63 -13.29
C LEU A 431 -6.45 0.25 -13.03
N LEU A 432 -5.46 0.24 -13.93
CA LEU A 432 -4.28 1.11 -13.81
C LEU A 432 -4.65 2.59 -13.94
N TYR A 433 -5.49 2.95 -14.92
CA TYR A 433 -5.90 4.33 -15.16
C TYR A 433 -6.79 4.85 -14.03
N ASP A 434 -7.69 4.02 -13.49
CA ASP A 434 -8.50 4.37 -12.33
C ASP A 434 -7.62 4.71 -11.11
N PHE A 435 -6.52 3.95 -10.89
CA PHE A 435 -5.54 4.27 -9.85
C PHE A 435 -4.83 5.61 -10.11
N ILE A 436 -4.35 5.86 -11.33
CA ILE A 436 -3.65 7.10 -11.68
C ILE A 436 -4.57 8.32 -11.49
N LEU A 437 -5.83 8.22 -11.92
CA LEU A 437 -6.83 9.29 -11.81
C LEU A 437 -7.20 9.63 -10.36
N GLY A 438 -7.03 8.68 -9.43
CA GLY A 438 -7.24 8.87 -7.99
C GLY A 438 -5.99 9.29 -7.20
N SER A 439 -4.82 9.36 -7.85
CA SER A 439 -3.53 9.57 -7.19
C SER A 439 -3.15 11.06 -7.03
N PRO A 440 -2.31 11.42 -6.04
CA PRO A 440 -1.75 12.76 -5.90
C PRO A 440 -0.87 13.15 -7.11
N LEU A 441 -0.78 14.45 -7.41
CA LEU A 441 -0.05 14.96 -8.59
C LEU A 441 1.42 14.53 -8.65
N GLU A 442 2.13 14.45 -7.53
CA GLU A 442 3.53 13.98 -7.53
C GLU A 442 3.68 12.50 -7.92
N ILE A 443 2.74 11.66 -7.50
CA ILE A 443 2.71 10.24 -7.91
C ILE A 443 2.37 10.14 -9.40
N VAL A 444 1.42 10.95 -9.88
CA VAL A 444 1.09 11.04 -11.30
C VAL A 444 2.32 11.49 -12.11
N ALA A 445 3.03 12.54 -11.68
CA ALA A 445 4.23 13.03 -12.36
C ALA A 445 5.30 11.94 -12.49
N ALA A 446 5.58 11.18 -11.42
CA ALA A 446 6.52 10.07 -11.47
C ALA A 446 6.12 8.96 -12.45
N ILE A 447 4.83 8.62 -12.52
CA ILE A 447 4.31 7.63 -13.49
C ILE A 447 4.48 8.15 -14.92
N PHE A 448 4.24 9.45 -15.15
CA PHE A 448 4.42 10.08 -16.46
C PHE A 448 5.89 10.16 -16.89
N GLU A 449 6.79 10.45 -15.96
CA GLU A 449 8.24 10.42 -16.21
C GLU A 449 8.72 9.03 -16.63
N ALA A 450 8.16 7.97 -16.06
CA ALA A 450 8.39 6.58 -16.45
C ALA A 450 7.58 6.12 -17.67
N SER A 451 6.76 7.00 -18.26
CA SER A 451 5.92 6.70 -19.43
C SER A 451 6.27 7.53 -20.67
N LYS A 452 7.38 8.28 -20.64
CA LYS A 452 7.82 9.16 -21.73
C LYS A 452 7.83 8.40 -23.08
N PRO A 453 7.30 8.99 -24.16
CA PRO A 453 7.34 8.39 -25.51
C PRO A 453 8.74 8.13 -26.06
N THR A 454 9.76 8.80 -25.51
CA THR A 454 11.18 8.57 -25.84
C THR A 454 11.71 7.23 -25.32
N LEU A 455 11.00 6.59 -24.38
CA LEU A 455 11.36 5.29 -23.84
C LEU A 455 10.81 4.15 -24.72
N PRO A 456 11.52 3.01 -24.79
CA PRO A 456 10.99 1.81 -25.45
C PRO A 456 9.64 1.37 -24.87
N PRO A 457 8.68 0.91 -25.70
CA PRO A 457 7.36 0.46 -25.24
C PRO A 457 7.33 -0.51 -24.04
N PRO A 458 8.24 -1.51 -23.89
CA PRO A 458 8.20 -2.41 -22.75
C PRO A 458 8.63 -1.76 -21.42
N GLN A 459 9.32 -0.63 -21.46
CA GLN A 459 9.77 0.11 -20.27
C GLN A 459 8.73 1.13 -19.79
N ARG A 460 7.72 1.43 -20.62
CA ARG A 460 6.68 2.42 -20.31
C ARG A 460 5.58 1.81 -19.45
N VAL A 461 5.18 2.55 -18.41
CA VAL A 461 4.01 2.20 -17.59
C VAL A 461 2.72 2.40 -18.41
N ILE A 462 2.53 3.60 -18.97
CA ILE A 462 1.46 3.88 -19.93
C ILE A 462 2.03 3.71 -21.34
N ARG A 463 1.55 2.69 -22.06
CA ARG A 463 2.11 2.31 -23.38
C ARG A 463 1.53 3.09 -24.55
N ASN A 464 0.28 3.55 -24.44
CA ASN A 464 -0.42 4.25 -25.52
C ASN A 464 -0.30 5.76 -25.33
N ASP A 465 0.18 6.46 -26.37
CA ASP A 465 0.39 7.91 -26.38
C ASP A 465 -0.94 8.67 -26.24
N GLU A 466 -2.00 8.20 -26.90
CA GLU A 466 -3.31 8.86 -26.79
C GLU A 466 -3.87 8.76 -25.37
N ASP A 467 -3.75 7.59 -24.74
CA ASP A 467 -4.22 7.41 -23.36
C ASP A 467 -3.40 8.26 -22.39
N MET A 468 -2.08 8.37 -22.61
CA MET A 468 -1.22 9.24 -21.83
C MET A 468 -1.70 10.70 -21.85
N ALA A 469 -2.03 11.24 -23.03
CA ALA A 469 -2.58 12.59 -23.13
C ALA A 469 -3.97 12.73 -22.49
N ARG A 470 -4.87 11.76 -22.70
CA ARG A 470 -6.21 11.76 -22.08
C ARG A 470 -6.13 11.76 -20.55
N ILE A 471 -5.24 10.93 -19.98
CA ILE A 471 -5.03 10.83 -18.52
C ILE A 471 -4.44 12.13 -17.98
N ALA A 472 -3.45 12.73 -18.66
CA ALA A 472 -2.86 13.99 -18.25
C ALA A 472 -3.89 15.12 -18.23
N LEU A 473 -4.63 15.30 -19.32
CA LEU A 473 -5.70 16.29 -19.42
C LEU A 473 -6.72 16.11 -18.29
N ALA A 474 -7.15 14.87 -18.03
CA ALA A 474 -8.08 14.56 -16.95
C ALA A 474 -7.51 14.87 -15.55
N CYS A 475 -6.25 14.52 -15.27
CA CYS A 475 -5.62 14.76 -13.97
C CYS A 475 -5.37 16.27 -13.74
N LEU A 476 -4.83 16.96 -14.74
CA LEU A 476 -4.45 18.37 -14.64
C LEU A 476 -5.68 19.28 -14.52
N TYR A 477 -6.66 19.15 -15.41
CA TYR A 477 -7.91 19.91 -15.29
C TYR A 477 -8.78 19.46 -14.12
N GLY A 478 -8.59 18.22 -13.64
CA GLY A 478 -9.24 17.68 -12.45
C GLY A 478 -8.65 18.20 -11.13
N SER A 479 -7.39 18.64 -11.11
CA SER A 479 -6.71 19.12 -9.90
C SER A 479 -7.28 20.42 -9.32
N ASP A 480 -7.40 20.46 -7.99
CA ASP A 480 -7.75 21.64 -7.18
C ASP A 480 -6.51 22.47 -6.79
N SER A 481 -5.31 22.04 -7.18
CA SER A 481 -4.05 22.67 -6.76
C SER A 481 -3.88 24.07 -7.34
N LEU A 482 -3.33 24.98 -6.53
CA LEU A 482 -3.07 26.38 -6.88
C LEU A 482 -1.57 26.72 -6.89
N GLU A 483 -0.72 25.80 -6.43
CA GLU A 483 0.70 26.04 -6.13
C GLU A 483 1.64 25.04 -6.80
N GLU A 484 1.18 23.82 -7.12
CA GLU A 484 2.00 22.74 -7.69
C GLU A 484 2.26 22.90 -9.21
N TRP A 485 2.49 24.13 -9.67
CA TRP A 485 2.80 24.43 -11.08
C TRP A 485 4.02 23.66 -11.60
N PRO A 486 5.15 23.56 -10.88
CA PRO A 486 6.30 22.79 -11.34
C PRO A 486 5.97 21.32 -11.60
N THR A 487 5.11 20.71 -10.76
CA THR A 487 4.68 19.32 -10.90
C THR A 487 3.75 19.14 -12.10
N MET A 488 2.84 20.10 -12.32
CA MET A 488 1.96 20.10 -13.49
C MET A 488 2.75 20.26 -14.80
N SER A 489 3.75 21.14 -14.83
CA SER A 489 4.65 21.33 -15.97
C SER A 489 5.51 20.09 -16.23
N ARG A 490 6.02 19.41 -15.18
CA ARG A 490 6.71 18.10 -15.31
C ARG A 490 5.82 17.03 -15.97
N ILE A 491 4.53 16.97 -15.63
CA ILE A 491 3.58 16.05 -16.28
C ILE A 491 3.46 16.40 -17.77
N PHE A 492 3.30 17.69 -18.08
CA PHE A 492 3.16 18.17 -19.46
C PHE A 492 4.40 17.88 -20.33
N GLU A 493 5.61 18.10 -19.80
CA GLU A 493 6.88 17.82 -20.49
C GLU A 493 7.08 16.33 -20.88
N CYS A 494 6.31 15.41 -20.26
CA CYS A 494 6.37 13.99 -20.57
C CYS A 494 5.46 13.57 -21.73
N LEU A 495 4.60 14.47 -22.22
CA LEU A 495 3.54 14.14 -23.17
C LEU A 495 4.06 13.94 -24.61
N PRO A 496 3.35 13.13 -25.42
CA PRO A 496 3.68 12.94 -26.82
C PRO A 496 3.50 14.23 -27.64
N ALA A 497 4.39 14.44 -28.59
CA ALA A 497 4.23 15.41 -29.67
C ALA A 497 3.81 14.66 -30.94
N TRP A 498 2.73 15.11 -31.57
CA TRP A 498 2.26 14.57 -32.84
C TRP A 498 2.56 15.53 -33.97
N ASP A 499 3.19 15.03 -35.04
CA ASP A 499 3.33 15.78 -36.30
C ASP A 499 2.03 15.63 -37.12
N THR A 500 0.92 16.20 -36.65
CA THR A 500 -0.35 16.19 -37.39
C THR A 500 -0.43 17.41 -38.32
N PRO A 501 -0.76 17.25 -39.61
CA PRO A 501 -1.12 18.39 -40.45
C PRO A 501 -2.35 19.07 -39.85
N GLU A 502 -2.35 20.41 -39.86
CA GLU A 502 -3.49 21.22 -39.39
C GLU A 502 -4.76 20.85 -40.18
N ASP A 503 -5.64 20.06 -39.58
CA ASP A 503 -6.97 19.77 -40.10
C ASP A 503 -7.98 20.63 -39.33
N GLU A 504 -8.56 21.62 -40.01
CA GLU A 504 -9.45 22.63 -39.41
C GLU A 504 -10.67 21.98 -38.74
N ASP A 505 -11.20 20.88 -39.30
CA ASP A 505 -12.37 20.17 -38.77
C ASP A 505 -12.08 19.47 -37.42
N GLU A 506 -10.85 18.99 -37.22
CA GLU A 506 -10.45 18.26 -36.02
C GLU A 506 -10.05 19.20 -34.86
N ALA A 507 -9.59 20.41 -35.19
CA ALA A 507 -9.40 21.50 -34.23
C ALA A 507 -10.76 22.00 -33.70
N GLU A 508 -11.77 22.13 -34.56
CA GLU A 508 -13.14 22.52 -34.15
C GLU A 508 -13.74 21.51 -33.15
N ALA A 509 -13.45 20.21 -33.31
CA ALA A 509 -13.88 19.18 -32.37
C ALA A 509 -13.22 19.32 -30.98
N ALA A 510 -11.93 19.66 -30.93
CA ALA A 510 -11.21 19.92 -29.68
C ALA A 510 -11.78 21.16 -28.97
N ASP A 511 -11.99 22.25 -29.70
CA ASP A 511 -12.58 23.49 -29.19
C ASP A 511 -14.00 23.28 -28.67
N THR A 512 -14.81 22.51 -29.39
CA THR A 512 -16.17 22.15 -28.95
C THR A 512 -16.14 21.35 -27.65
N THR A 513 -15.15 20.46 -27.50
CA THR A 513 -14.97 19.66 -26.28
C THR A 513 -14.52 20.53 -25.11
N ILE A 514 -13.56 21.45 -25.33
CA ILE A 514 -13.11 22.42 -24.33
C ILE A 514 -14.26 23.33 -23.88
N ALA A 515 -15.08 23.83 -24.82
CA ALA A 515 -16.26 24.63 -24.50
C ALA A 515 -17.28 23.84 -23.67
N SER A 516 -17.57 22.59 -24.07
CA SER A 516 -18.48 21.70 -23.34
C SER A 516 -17.97 21.35 -21.94
N LEU A 517 -16.64 21.19 -21.80
CA LEU A 517 -15.98 21.00 -20.51
C LEU A 517 -16.10 22.24 -19.63
N GLY A 518 -16.02 23.44 -20.19
CA GLY A 518 -16.26 24.71 -19.49
C GLY A 518 -17.59 24.69 -18.74
N ASP A 519 -18.68 24.35 -19.42
CA ASP A 519 -20.02 24.22 -18.82
C ASP A 519 -20.10 23.08 -17.80
N PHE A 520 -19.51 21.92 -18.12
CA PHE A 520 -19.58 20.73 -17.28
C PHE A 520 -18.85 20.88 -15.94
N VAL A 521 -17.74 21.61 -15.92
CA VAL A 521 -16.91 21.77 -14.74
C VAL A 521 -17.50 22.81 -13.78
N VAL A 522 -18.54 23.56 -14.16
CA VAL A 522 -19.24 24.49 -13.27
C VAL A 522 -19.92 23.71 -12.12
N PRO A 523 -19.66 24.07 -10.84
CA PRO A 523 -20.27 23.38 -9.70
C PRO A 523 -21.80 23.48 -9.77
N SER A 524 -22.49 22.35 -9.60
CA SER A 524 -23.95 22.28 -9.58
C SER A 524 -24.45 21.66 -8.28
N THR A 525 -25.75 21.80 -8.00
CA THR A 525 -26.37 21.23 -6.78
C THR A 525 -26.31 19.70 -6.73
N SER A 526 -26.21 19.03 -7.89
CA SER A 526 -26.03 17.58 -7.99
C SER A 526 -24.56 17.14 -8.05
N ARG A 527 -23.64 18.06 -8.40
CA ARG A 527 -22.21 17.78 -8.51
C ARG A 527 -21.38 18.96 -8.00
N PRO A 528 -20.99 18.96 -6.71
CA PRO A 528 -20.17 20.02 -6.15
C PRO A 528 -18.71 19.98 -6.66
N ARG A 529 -18.24 18.82 -7.14
CA ARG A 529 -16.86 18.59 -7.60
C ARG A 529 -16.85 17.72 -8.86
N CYS A 530 -16.02 18.11 -9.83
CA CYS A 530 -15.71 17.31 -11.01
C CYS A 530 -14.41 16.52 -10.73
N THR A 531 -14.45 15.20 -10.86
CA THR A 531 -13.29 14.33 -10.61
C THR A 531 -12.48 14.11 -11.90
N PRO A 532 -11.18 13.76 -11.82
CA PRO A 532 -10.42 13.34 -13.00
C PRO A 532 -11.11 12.20 -13.77
N THR A 533 -11.73 11.24 -13.07
CA THR A 533 -12.49 10.15 -13.69
C THR A 533 -13.68 10.65 -14.52
N ASP A 534 -14.37 11.70 -14.06
CA ASP A 534 -15.45 12.32 -14.84
C ASP A 534 -14.92 12.97 -16.13
N LEU A 535 -13.77 13.65 -16.04
CA LEU A 535 -13.15 14.34 -17.18
C LEU A 535 -12.59 13.36 -18.21
N MET A 536 -12.07 12.21 -17.77
CA MET A 536 -11.60 11.14 -18.65
C MET A 536 -12.67 10.71 -19.67
N LEU A 537 -13.94 10.71 -19.28
CA LEU A 537 -15.05 10.35 -20.18
C LEU A 537 -15.19 11.31 -21.38
N PHE A 538 -14.80 12.58 -21.22
CA PHE A 538 -14.85 13.59 -22.29
C PHE A 538 -13.66 13.51 -23.25
N PHE A 539 -12.48 13.12 -22.74
CA PHE A 539 -11.27 13.00 -23.56
C PHE A 539 -11.16 11.67 -24.29
N LYS A 540 -11.80 10.60 -23.79
CA LYS A 540 -11.82 9.27 -24.41
C LYS A 540 -12.21 9.23 -25.90
N PRO A 541 -13.24 9.96 -26.38
CA PRO A 541 -13.62 9.93 -27.81
C PRO A 541 -12.70 10.75 -28.72
N LEU A 542 -11.77 11.56 -28.20
CA LEU A 542 -10.95 12.45 -29.02
C LEU A 542 -9.86 11.70 -29.78
N PRO A 543 -9.68 11.97 -31.10
CA PRO A 543 -8.55 11.46 -31.89
C PRO A 543 -7.24 12.16 -31.53
N SER A 544 -6.11 11.63 -32.03
CA SER A 544 -4.76 12.15 -31.75
C SER A 544 -4.55 13.61 -32.15
N SER A 545 -5.13 14.07 -33.24
CA SER A 545 -5.08 15.48 -33.70
C SER A 545 -5.80 16.44 -32.76
N SER A 546 -7.05 16.13 -32.38
CA SER A 546 -7.78 16.91 -31.38
C SER A 546 -7.10 16.87 -30.01
N LEU A 547 -6.45 15.75 -29.65
CA LEU A 547 -5.64 15.67 -28.43
C LEU A 547 -4.41 16.58 -28.53
N SER A 548 -3.71 16.62 -29.67
CA SER A 548 -2.60 17.54 -29.90
C SER A 548 -3.02 18.99 -29.68
N HIS A 549 -4.13 19.41 -30.29
CA HIS A 549 -4.67 20.75 -30.08
C HIS A 549 -5.06 21.01 -28.62
N ALA A 550 -5.64 20.04 -27.93
CA ALA A 550 -5.95 20.16 -26.51
C ALA A 550 -4.69 20.27 -25.62
N LEU A 551 -3.56 19.69 -26.03
CA LEU A 551 -2.27 19.86 -25.37
C LEU A 551 -1.70 21.26 -25.62
N ASP A 552 -1.82 21.81 -26.82
CA ASP A 552 -1.41 23.19 -27.12
C ASP A 552 -2.20 24.21 -26.27
N VAL A 553 -3.50 23.98 -26.12
CA VAL A 553 -4.35 24.79 -25.23
C VAL A 553 -3.92 24.64 -23.76
N LEU A 554 -3.60 23.43 -23.33
CA LEU A 554 -3.12 23.16 -21.98
C LEU A 554 -1.80 23.88 -21.69
N ASP A 555 -0.87 23.93 -22.63
CA ASP A 555 0.40 24.66 -22.50
C ASP A 555 0.16 26.14 -22.20
N VAL A 556 -0.72 26.78 -23.00
CA VAL A 556 -1.12 28.18 -22.79
C VAL A 556 -1.79 28.37 -21.43
N HIS A 557 -2.61 27.42 -20.98
CA HIS A 557 -3.24 27.49 -19.65
C HIS A 557 -2.25 27.32 -18.50
N LEU A 558 -1.24 26.44 -18.64
CA LEU A 558 -0.18 26.25 -17.65
C LEU A 558 0.66 27.52 -17.53
N GLU A 559 1.12 28.07 -18.65
CA GLU A 559 1.86 29.34 -18.67
C GLU A 559 1.03 30.47 -18.06
N SER A 560 -0.25 30.58 -18.46
CA SER A 560 -1.16 31.58 -17.91
C SER A 560 -1.34 31.44 -16.40
N GLY A 561 -1.44 30.21 -15.91
CA GLY A 561 -1.57 29.89 -14.50
C GLY A 561 -0.34 30.22 -13.68
N GLU A 562 0.85 29.94 -14.21
CA GLU A 562 2.13 30.34 -13.61
C GLU A 562 2.25 31.86 -13.49
N ILE A 563 1.88 32.60 -14.54
CA ILE A 563 1.85 34.07 -14.51
C ILE A 563 0.88 34.58 -13.43
N LEU A 564 -0.34 34.06 -13.38
CA LEU A 564 -1.33 34.44 -12.37
C LEU A 564 -0.85 34.14 -10.94
N SER A 565 -0.20 33.00 -10.73
CA SER A 565 0.37 32.58 -9.45
C SER A 565 1.51 33.50 -9.00
N ARG A 566 2.43 33.84 -9.91
CA ARG A 566 3.53 34.80 -9.66
C ARG A 566 3.02 36.14 -9.15
N TRP A 567 1.88 36.60 -9.65
CA TRP A 567 1.25 37.86 -9.21
C TRP A 567 0.28 37.69 -8.03
N SER A 568 0.34 36.58 -7.29
CA SER A 568 -0.50 36.29 -6.12
C SER A 568 -2.01 36.24 -6.40
N VAL A 569 -2.41 35.87 -7.61
CA VAL A 569 -3.81 35.65 -8.00
C VAL A 569 -3.97 34.26 -8.64
N PRO A 570 -3.60 33.18 -7.95
CA PRO A 570 -3.64 31.84 -8.53
C PRO A 570 -5.07 31.43 -8.90
N ALA A 571 -5.19 30.71 -10.01
CA ALA A 571 -6.43 30.09 -10.47
C ALA A 571 -6.17 28.61 -10.75
N PRO A 572 -7.09 27.71 -10.37
CA PRO A 572 -6.94 26.29 -10.70
C PRO A 572 -7.11 26.12 -12.22
N LEU A 573 -6.47 25.12 -12.84
CA LEU A 573 -6.51 24.92 -14.30
C LEU A 573 -7.94 24.85 -14.87
N ARG A 574 -8.87 24.28 -14.10
CA ARG A 574 -10.30 24.25 -14.45
C ARG A 574 -10.94 25.63 -14.65
N TRP A 575 -10.39 26.67 -14.06
CA TRP A 575 -10.91 28.03 -14.19
C TRP A 575 -10.77 28.53 -15.62
N PHE A 576 -9.67 28.21 -16.31
CA PHE A 576 -9.47 28.61 -17.71
C PHE A 576 -10.53 28.01 -18.65
N LEU A 577 -10.93 26.75 -18.41
CA LEU A 577 -12.03 26.13 -19.17
C LEU A 577 -13.35 26.90 -19.00
N ARG A 578 -13.65 27.37 -17.77
CA ARG A 578 -14.87 28.13 -17.46
C ARG A 578 -14.81 29.57 -17.97
N SER A 579 -13.65 30.23 -17.82
CA SER A 579 -13.48 31.64 -18.18
C SER A 579 -13.36 31.84 -19.68
N ASN A 580 -13.07 30.80 -20.47
CA ASN A 580 -12.85 30.88 -21.92
C ASN A 580 -13.99 31.60 -22.69
N GLN A 581 -15.22 31.57 -22.18
CA GLN A 581 -16.40 32.21 -22.80
C GLN A 581 -17.07 33.25 -21.88
N ASP A 582 -16.44 33.61 -20.74
CA ASP A 582 -17.00 34.55 -19.77
C ASP A 582 -16.09 35.77 -19.57
N ILE A 583 -16.43 36.85 -20.28
CA ILE A 583 -15.71 38.12 -20.19
C ILE A 583 -15.80 38.76 -18.79
N ALA A 584 -16.85 38.49 -18.02
CA ALA A 584 -17.02 39.06 -16.68
C ALA A 584 -16.06 38.39 -15.69
N GLU A 585 -15.90 37.07 -15.77
CA GLU A 585 -14.92 36.31 -14.98
C GLU A 585 -13.49 36.71 -15.32
N GLN A 586 -13.14 36.80 -16.62
CA GLN A 586 -11.83 37.27 -17.06
C GLN A 586 -11.54 38.68 -16.54
N ARG A 587 -12.50 39.61 -16.67
CA ARG A 587 -12.38 40.99 -16.17
C ARG A 587 -12.24 41.04 -14.65
N SER A 588 -12.94 40.19 -13.92
CA SER A 588 -12.82 40.07 -12.46
C SER A 588 -11.42 39.65 -12.05
N TRP A 589 -10.84 38.63 -12.70
CA TRP A 589 -9.47 38.19 -12.44
C TRP A 589 -8.42 39.23 -12.85
N ALA A 590 -8.56 39.86 -14.00
CA ALA A 590 -7.68 40.96 -14.43
C ALA A 590 -7.70 42.14 -13.43
N ASN A 591 -8.88 42.49 -12.89
CA ASN A 591 -8.99 43.50 -11.83
C ASN A 591 -8.30 43.07 -10.53
N ARG A 592 -8.42 41.79 -10.14
CA ARG A 592 -7.72 41.27 -8.96
C ARG A 592 -6.21 41.32 -9.16
N MET A 593 -5.72 40.90 -10.32
CA MET A 593 -4.31 40.97 -10.70
C MET A 593 -3.80 42.40 -10.61
N ALA A 594 -4.46 43.37 -11.26
CA ALA A 594 -4.03 44.77 -11.25
C ALA A 594 -4.08 45.42 -9.84
N ARG A 595 -5.05 45.06 -8.98
CA ARG A 595 -5.22 45.68 -7.64
C ARG A 595 -4.41 44.98 -6.53
N ARG A 596 -4.09 43.69 -6.68
CA ARG A 596 -3.47 42.85 -5.64
C ARG A 596 -2.10 42.29 -6.01
N ALA A 597 -1.57 42.64 -7.19
CA ALA A 597 -0.26 42.20 -7.63
C ALA A 597 0.82 42.50 -6.56
N GLY A 598 1.66 41.49 -6.30
CA GLY A 598 2.68 41.52 -5.24
C GLY A 598 2.24 40.97 -3.87
N GLY A 599 0.95 40.69 -3.68
CA GLY A 599 0.45 40.10 -2.44
C GLY A 599 0.71 40.97 -1.19
N SER A 600 0.74 40.33 -0.01
CA SER A 600 0.96 41.06 1.26
C SER A 600 2.44 41.31 1.56
N GLN A 601 3.34 40.52 0.97
CA GLN A 601 4.77 40.49 1.27
C GLN A 601 5.64 41.20 0.22
N ASP A 602 5.24 41.22 -1.05
CA ASP A 602 6.09 41.70 -2.17
C ASP A 602 5.43 42.87 -2.90
N LYS A 603 5.24 44.00 -2.19
CA LYS A 603 4.56 45.16 -2.76
C LYS A 603 5.40 45.76 -3.91
N LEU A 604 4.78 45.95 -5.08
CA LEU A 604 5.39 46.61 -6.25
C LEU A 604 5.88 48.04 -5.96
N GLU A 605 7.16 48.29 -5.69
CA GLU A 605 7.64 49.64 -5.32
C GLU A 605 8.23 50.44 -6.48
N SER A 606 8.78 49.75 -7.49
CA SER A 606 9.51 50.37 -8.59
C SER A 606 8.64 50.57 -9.84
N GLN A 607 9.06 51.46 -10.75
CA GLN A 607 8.41 51.60 -12.05
C GLN A 607 8.53 50.30 -12.87
N GLU A 608 9.70 49.65 -12.85
CA GLU A 608 9.97 48.42 -13.60
C GLU A 608 9.02 47.29 -13.19
N ASP A 609 8.72 47.15 -11.89
CA ASP A 609 7.80 46.12 -11.39
C ASP A 609 6.39 46.26 -12.02
N TRP A 610 5.94 47.50 -12.21
CA TRP A 610 4.64 47.80 -12.84
C TRP A 610 4.67 47.63 -14.36
N GLU A 611 5.82 47.88 -15.00
CA GLU A 611 6.00 47.60 -16.43
C GLU A 611 5.92 46.09 -16.68
N TRP A 612 6.57 45.28 -15.84
CA TRP A 612 6.51 43.80 -15.91
C TRP A 612 5.10 43.27 -15.68
N LEU A 613 4.37 43.82 -14.70
CA LEU A 613 2.96 43.44 -14.49
C LEU A 613 2.11 43.72 -15.73
N LEU A 614 2.30 44.87 -16.38
CA LEU A 614 1.56 45.20 -17.59
C LEU A 614 1.94 44.28 -18.74
N GLU A 615 3.22 43.98 -18.94
CA GLU A 615 3.70 43.04 -19.95
C GLU A 615 3.06 41.66 -19.77
N ASP A 616 3.02 41.15 -18.54
CA ASP A 616 2.37 39.88 -18.22
C ASP A 616 0.85 39.93 -18.41
N MET A 617 0.18 41.01 -18.00
CA MET A 617 -1.26 41.19 -18.24
C MET A 617 -1.59 41.24 -19.74
N LEU A 618 -0.72 41.84 -20.55
CA LEU A 618 -0.85 41.88 -22.00
C LEU A 618 -0.62 40.51 -22.62
N LYS A 619 0.41 39.78 -22.15
CA LYS A 619 0.68 38.40 -22.57
C LYS A 619 -0.51 37.47 -22.30
N LEU A 620 -1.20 37.64 -21.17
CA LEU A 620 -2.43 36.91 -20.85
C LEU A 620 -3.63 37.26 -21.76
N SER A 621 -3.57 38.38 -22.49
CA SER A 621 -4.61 38.80 -23.45
C SER A 621 -4.28 38.43 -24.90
N GLU A 622 -3.02 38.18 -25.19
CA GLU A 622 -2.57 37.72 -26.51
C GLU A 622 -2.94 36.24 -26.68
N SER A 623 -3.31 35.86 -27.90
CA SER A 623 -3.46 34.45 -28.24
C SER A 623 -2.08 33.80 -28.29
N GLY A 624 -1.99 32.54 -27.86
CA GLY A 624 -0.74 31.76 -27.99
C GLY A 624 -0.34 31.60 -29.46
N ASP A 625 0.90 31.18 -29.71
CA ASP A 625 1.47 30.99 -31.06
C ASP A 625 0.63 30.03 -31.93
N SER A 626 -0.09 29.09 -31.30
CA SER A 626 -1.03 28.14 -31.93
C SER A 626 -2.43 28.70 -32.20
N GLY A 627 -2.68 29.98 -31.93
CA GLY A 627 -4.03 30.58 -31.97
C GLY A 627 -4.92 30.22 -30.78
N SER A 628 -4.39 29.45 -29.82
CA SER A 628 -5.07 29.07 -28.59
C SER A 628 -5.37 30.26 -27.69
N ARG A 629 -6.52 30.20 -27.01
CA ARG A 629 -7.05 31.29 -26.19
C ARG A 629 -6.39 31.32 -24.81
N SER A 630 -5.74 32.43 -24.49
CA SER A 630 -5.15 32.69 -23.17
C SER A 630 -6.20 33.11 -22.12
N ALA A 631 -5.76 33.36 -20.88
CA ALA A 631 -6.61 33.66 -19.72
C ALA A 631 -7.58 34.84 -19.91
N PHE A 632 -7.14 35.86 -20.64
CA PHE A 632 -7.87 37.11 -20.88
C PHE A 632 -8.21 37.31 -22.38
N CYS A 633 -8.39 36.21 -23.11
CA CYS A 633 -8.62 36.21 -24.56
C CYS A 633 -9.82 37.04 -25.05
N LEU A 634 -10.80 37.35 -24.18
CA LEU A 634 -11.96 38.19 -24.52
C LEU A 634 -11.76 39.67 -24.19
N LEU A 635 -10.69 40.03 -23.49
CA LEU A 635 -10.36 41.40 -23.14
C LEU A 635 -9.46 42.01 -24.22
N SER A 636 -9.88 43.16 -24.75
CA SER A 636 -9.02 43.88 -25.69
C SER A 636 -7.78 44.43 -24.98
N ARG A 637 -6.71 44.68 -25.75
CA ARG A 637 -5.52 45.38 -25.26
C ARG A 637 -5.86 46.70 -24.55
N ASP A 638 -6.85 47.45 -25.06
CA ASP A 638 -7.33 48.68 -24.43
C ASP A 638 -8.05 48.41 -23.10
N ASP A 639 -8.87 47.35 -23.01
CA ASP A 639 -9.49 46.95 -21.74
C ASP A 639 -8.45 46.60 -20.67
N ILE A 640 -7.41 45.85 -21.04
CA ILE A 640 -6.32 45.47 -20.13
C ILE A 640 -5.58 46.70 -19.63
N ILE A 641 -5.20 47.61 -20.53
CA ILE A 641 -4.51 48.86 -20.17
C ILE A 641 -5.37 49.72 -19.23
N ARG A 642 -6.68 49.80 -19.46
CA ARG A 642 -7.62 50.52 -18.58
C ARG A 642 -7.71 49.87 -17.19
N ILE A 643 -7.81 48.54 -17.14
CA ILE A 643 -7.87 47.78 -15.87
C ILE A 643 -6.57 47.94 -15.09
N PHE A 644 -5.42 47.79 -15.76
CA PHE A 644 -4.10 47.99 -15.19
C PHE A 644 -3.96 49.39 -14.61
N PHE A 645 -4.27 50.43 -15.38
CA PHE A 645 -4.11 51.81 -14.94
C PHE A 645 -5.05 52.14 -13.75
N SER A 646 -6.30 51.65 -13.79
CA SER A 646 -7.22 51.76 -12.65
C SER A 646 -6.67 51.05 -11.41
N GLY A 647 -6.11 49.86 -11.56
CA GLY A 647 -5.47 49.10 -10.49
C GLY A 647 -4.27 49.84 -9.88
N LEU A 648 -3.38 50.36 -10.72
CA LEU A 648 -2.22 51.17 -10.29
C LEU A 648 -2.67 52.37 -9.45
N LEU A 649 -3.67 53.13 -9.91
CA LEU A 649 -4.19 54.28 -9.16
C LEU A 649 -4.80 53.89 -7.81
N SER A 650 -5.44 52.73 -7.72
CA SER A 650 -6.00 52.24 -6.46
C SER A 650 -4.94 51.95 -5.40
N THR A 651 -3.68 51.72 -5.80
CA THR A 651 -2.55 51.54 -4.87
C THR A 651 -1.91 52.84 -4.40
N ALA A 652 -2.44 54.00 -4.83
CA ALA A 652 -1.98 55.34 -4.47
C ALA A 652 -0.53 55.70 -4.90
N LYS A 653 0.05 54.95 -5.84
CA LYS A 653 1.39 55.22 -6.40
C LYS A 653 1.34 56.22 -7.56
N PHE A 654 0.87 57.44 -7.28
CA PHE A 654 0.57 58.45 -8.30
C PHE A 654 1.79 58.97 -9.06
N ASP A 655 2.98 58.95 -8.44
CA ASP A 655 4.22 59.36 -9.09
C ASP A 655 4.61 58.37 -10.20
N ILE A 656 4.47 57.07 -9.94
CA ILE A 656 4.71 56.00 -10.93
C ILE A 656 3.67 56.10 -12.05
N ALA A 657 2.40 56.32 -11.73
CA ALA A 657 1.35 56.52 -12.73
C ALA A 657 1.65 57.68 -13.69
N LYS A 658 2.16 58.81 -13.16
CA LYS A 658 2.59 59.95 -13.99
C LYS A 658 3.83 59.63 -14.84
N ALA A 659 4.78 58.86 -14.29
CA ALA A 659 5.99 58.45 -14.99
C ALA A 659 5.63 57.52 -16.16
N LEU A 660 4.78 56.51 -15.93
CA LEU A 660 4.34 55.56 -16.96
C LEU A 660 3.56 56.24 -18.10
N LEU A 661 2.68 57.21 -17.80
CA LEU A 661 1.98 57.98 -18.84
C LEU A 661 2.92 58.84 -19.72
N ARG A 662 4.13 59.15 -19.23
CA ARG A 662 5.14 59.94 -19.95
C ARG A 662 6.25 59.07 -20.53
N SER A 663 6.27 57.78 -20.19
CA SER A 663 7.30 56.84 -20.62
C SER A 663 7.18 56.60 -22.12
N SER A 664 8.32 56.62 -22.81
CA SER A 664 8.41 56.25 -24.24
C SER A 664 8.44 54.73 -24.43
N THR A 665 8.73 53.97 -23.37
CA THR A 665 8.95 52.52 -23.42
C THR A 665 7.62 51.76 -23.33
N VAL A 666 6.74 52.20 -22.43
CA VAL A 666 5.41 51.64 -22.25
C VAL A 666 4.39 52.63 -22.78
N HIS A 667 4.01 52.47 -24.05
CA HIS A 667 2.95 53.27 -24.63
C HIS A 667 1.58 52.88 -24.03
N LEU A 668 1.24 53.44 -22.88
CA LEU A 668 -0.14 53.55 -22.40
C LEU A 668 -0.89 54.48 -23.37
N LEU A 669 -1.36 53.93 -24.51
CA LEU A 669 -2.10 54.66 -25.54
C LEU A 669 -3.54 54.96 -25.09
N LEU A 670 -3.70 55.54 -23.91
CA LEU A 670 -4.98 55.97 -23.39
C LEU A 670 -5.30 57.38 -23.88
N ASP A 671 -6.52 57.57 -24.37
CA ASP A 671 -7.05 58.90 -24.67
C ASP A 671 -7.06 59.75 -23.39
N PRO A 672 -6.66 61.04 -23.43
CA PRO A 672 -6.77 61.96 -22.30
C PRO A 672 -8.13 61.93 -21.58
N HIS A 673 -9.24 61.76 -22.31
CA HIS A 673 -10.57 61.64 -21.71
C HIS A 673 -10.78 60.35 -20.92
N VAL A 674 -10.18 59.23 -21.37
CA VAL A 674 -10.25 57.95 -20.65
C VAL A 674 -9.42 58.02 -19.37
N ILE A 675 -8.23 58.65 -19.42
CA ILE A 675 -7.40 58.89 -18.23
C ILE A 675 -8.16 59.76 -17.22
N GLU A 676 -8.81 60.82 -17.69
CA GLU A 676 -9.65 61.71 -16.87
C GLU A 676 -10.77 60.93 -16.16
N ASP A 677 -11.53 60.10 -16.89
CA ASP A 677 -12.62 59.31 -16.34
C ASP A 677 -12.14 58.27 -15.32
N ILE A 678 -11.01 57.60 -15.58
CA ILE A 678 -10.41 56.65 -14.63
C ILE A 678 -9.96 57.38 -13.35
N CYS A 679 -9.30 58.53 -13.47
CA CYS A 679 -8.86 59.32 -12.31
C CYS A 679 -10.03 59.85 -11.48
N LEU A 680 -11.11 60.30 -12.13
CA LEU A 680 -12.35 60.72 -11.44
C LEU A 680 -12.97 59.55 -10.66
N THR A 681 -13.03 58.37 -11.28
CA THR A 681 -13.57 57.16 -10.65
C THR A 681 -12.73 56.74 -9.44
N CYS A 682 -11.40 56.68 -9.58
CA CYS A 682 -10.49 56.35 -8.48
C CYS A 682 -10.53 57.40 -7.35
N SER A 683 -10.58 58.69 -7.70
CA SER A 683 -10.75 59.77 -6.73
C SER A 683 -12.05 59.62 -5.93
N GLN A 684 -13.13 59.24 -6.61
CA GLN A 684 -14.40 58.98 -5.96
C GLN A 684 -14.33 57.75 -5.03
N GLU A 685 -13.70 56.64 -5.44
CA GLU A 685 -13.47 55.48 -4.56
C GLU A 685 -12.71 55.87 -3.28
N PHE A 686 -11.64 56.67 -3.40
CA PHE A 686 -10.90 57.17 -2.22
C PHE A 686 -11.75 58.09 -1.34
N TYR A 687 -12.54 58.98 -1.96
CA TYR A 687 -13.43 59.90 -1.23
C TYR A 687 -14.50 59.14 -0.44
N GLU A 688 -15.12 58.12 -1.04
CA GLU A 688 -16.19 57.34 -0.42
C GLU A 688 -15.69 56.48 0.74
N ASN A 689 -14.43 56.01 0.66
CA ASN A 689 -13.78 55.25 1.73
C ASN A 689 -13.16 56.13 2.84
N ALA A 690 -13.09 57.45 2.64
CA ALA A 690 -12.41 58.34 3.57
C ALA A 690 -13.13 58.47 4.92
N SER A 691 -12.41 58.17 6.00
CA SER A 691 -12.88 58.33 7.39
C SER A 691 -12.90 59.80 7.87
N SER A 692 -12.14 60.68 7.21
CA SER A 692 -12.00 62.09 7.55
C SER A 692 -12.17 62.95 6.30
N GLY A 693 -12.82 64.10 6.43
CA GLY A 693 -12.96 65.06 5.32
C GLY A 693 -11.72 65.90 5.07
N ASN A 694 -10.66 65.79 5.87
CA ASN A 694 -9.45 66.60 5.70
C ASN A 694 -8.63 66.15 4.48
N TYR A 695 -8.62 66.95 3.41
CA TYR A 695 -7.88 66.66 2.17
C TYR A 695 -6.34 66.66 2.30
N HIS A 696 -5.78 66.95 3.48
CA HIS A 696 -4.35 66.77 3.75
C HIS A 696 -4.01 65.44 4.43
N PHE A 697 -5.01 64.61 4.75
CA PHE A 697 -4.82 63.38 5.52
C PHE A 697 -5.64 62.20 4.99
N GLY A 698 -5.07 60.99 5.10
CA GLY A 698 -5.74 59.73 4.77
C GLY A 698 -6.23 59.66 3.32
N ASP A 699 -7.31 58.92 3.09
CA ASP A 699 -7.85 58.68 1.75
C ASP A 699 -8.37 59.95 1.08
N MET A 700 -8.76 60.97 1.84
CA MET A 700 -9.17 62.26 1.27
C MET A 700 -8.01 62.99 0.59
N LYS A 701 -6.79 62.84 1.13
CA LYS A 701 -5.58 63.32 0.46
C LYS A 701 -5.33 62.54 -0.82
N LEU A 702 -5.49 61.21 -0.77
CA LEU A 702 -5.32 60.35 -1.94
C LEU A 702 -6.31 60.70 -3.06
N ALA A 703 -7.57 60.95 -2.71
CA ALA A 703 -8.58 61.43 -3.65
C ALA A 703 -8.15 62.75 -4.33
N TYR A 704 -7.66 63.72 -3.54
CA TYR A 704 -7.20 65.00 -4.07
C TYR A 704 -5.95 64.88 -4.96
N ASP A 705 -4.97 64.08 -4.54
CA ASP A 705 -3.70 63.87 -5.23
C ASP A 705 -3.90 63.10 -6.56
N CYS A 706 -4.84 62.14 -6.59
CA CYS A 706 -5.24 61.40 -7.79
C CYS A 706 -5.68 62.32 -8.94
N LEU A 707 -6.45 63.37 -8.62
CA LEU A 707 -6.90 64.39 -9.56
C LEU A 707 -5.76 65.30 -10.07
N GLY A 708 -4.54 65.15 -9.56
CA GLY A 708 -3.33 65.83 -10.04
C GLY A 708 -2.57 65.10 -11.16
N ILE A 709 -3.05 63.92 -11.57
CA ILE A 709 -2.44 63.09 -12.62
C ILE A 709 -2.88 63.51 -14.03
N PRO A 710 -4.18 63.66 -14.34
CA PRO A 710 -4.63 64.06 -15.67
C PRO A 710 -4.33 65.55 -15.94
N THR A 711 -4.47 65.96 -17.20
CA THR A 711 -4.45 67.39 -17.55
C THR A 711 -5.66 68.10 -16.91
N PRO A 712 -5.50 69.37 -16.46
CA PRO A 712 -6.58 70.07 -15.76
C PRO A 712 -7.75 70.35 -16.71
N SER A 713 -8.89 69.71 -16.42
CA SER A 713 -10.17 69.93 -17.09
C SER A 713 -11.17 70.60 -16.15
N GLU A 714 -12.28 71.12 -16.69
CA GLU A 714 -13.36 71.68 -15.86
C GLU A 714 -13.96 70.65 -14.88
N ARG A 715 -14.06 69.38 -15.27
CA ARG A 715 -14.59 68.31 -14.41
C ARG A 715 -13.64 68.01 -13.25
N ILE A 716 -12.34 67.94 -13.52
CA ILE A 716 -11.29 67.71 -12.51
C ILE A 716 -11.23 68.88 -11.51
N VAL A 717 -11.31 70.13 -12.00
CA VAL A 717 -11.31 71.31 -11.13
C VAL A 717 -12.53 71.32 -10.22
N LYS A 718 -13.73 71.06 -10.74
CA LYS A 718 -14.96 70.96 -9.94
C LYS A 718 -14.88 69.87 -8.85
N GLU A 719 -14.31 68.71 -9.17
CA GLU A 719 -14.14 67.64 -8.19
C GLU A 719 -13.13 68.03 -7.10
N LYS A 720 -12.00 68.67 -7.45
CA LYS A 720 -11.04 69.20 -6.46
C LYS A 720 -11.67 70.26 -5.55
N GLU A 721 -12.41 71.20 -6.13
CA GLU A 721 -13.14 72.21 -5.37
C GLU A 721 -14.14 71.58 -4.41
N PHE A 722 -14.85 70.53 -4.84
CA PHE A 722 -15.78 69.79 -3.99
C PHE A 722 -15.08 69.06 -2.81
N ILE A 723 -13.90 68.49 -3.03
CA ILE A 723 -13.07 67.91 -1.97
C ILE A 723 -12.63 69.00 -0.96
N GLU A 724 -12.21 70.16 -1.45
CA GLU A 724 -11.84 71.31 -0.60
C GLU A 724 -13.06 71.84 0.20
N ALA A 725 -14.25 71.87 -0.41
CA ALA A 725 -15.49 72.21 0.26
C ALA A 725 -15.83 71.20 1.37
N THR A 726 -15.65 69.90 1.10
CA THR A 726 -15.86 68.82 2.07
C THR A 726 -14.96 69.00 3.29
N SER A 727 -13.68 69.28 3.08
CA SER A 727 -12.73 69.54 4.18
C SER A 727 -13.14 70.74 5.04
N ARG A 728 -13.61 71.82 4.40
CA ARG A 728 -14.13 72.98 5.12
C ARG A 728 -15.42 72.68 5.87
N LEU A 729 -16.32 71.87 5.33
CA LEU A 729 -17.53 71.45 6.04
C LEU A 729 -17.20 70.62 7.29
N CYS A 730 -16.25 69.70 7.17
CA CYS A 730 -15.80 68.88 8.31
C CYS A 730 -15.07 69.71 9.37
N SER A 731 -14.33 70.77 9.00
CA SER A 731 -13.64 71.64 9.97
C SER A 731 -14.60 72.43 10.88
N PHE A 732 -15.85 72.63 10.44
CA PHE A 732 -16.92 73.21 11.26
C PHE A 732 -17.54 72.22 12.26
N ASN A 733 -17.06 70.98 12.36
CA ASN A 733 -17.57 69.93 13.25
C ASN A 733 -19.08 69.71 13.11
N LEU A 734 -19.57 69.67 11.87
CA LEU A 734 -20.96 69.41 11.58
C LEU A 734 -21.39 68.04 12.13
N MET A 735 -22.37 68.05 13.02
CA MET A 735 -22.98 66.83 13.57
C MET A 735 -24.16 66.42 12.72
N THR A 736 -24.36 65.12 12.49
CA THR A 736 -25.57 64.49 11.93
C THR A 736 -26.76 64.62 12.88
N ARG A 737 -27.96 64.20 12.45
CA ARG A 737 -29.16 64.28 13.31
C ARG A 737 -29.06 63.35 14.53
N SER A 738 -28.20 62.34 14.47
CA SER A 738 -27.91 61.37 15.54
C SER A 738 -26.74 61.79 16.43
N GLY A 739 -26.15 62.98 16.23
CA GLY A 739 -25.09 63.51 17.09
C GLY A 739 -23.67 63.01 16.78
N THR A 740 -23.47 62.26 15.69
CA THR A 740 -22.15 61.87 15.19
C THR A 740 -21.60 62.93 14.22
N PRO A 741 -20.28 63.11 14.05
CA PRO A 741 -19.76 63.98 13.01
C PRO A 741 -20.16 63.49 11.62
N ILE A 742 -20.49 64.40 10.71
CA ILE A 742 -20.87 64.07 9.34
C ILE A 742 -19.66 63.47 8.59
N THR A 743 -19.88 62.36 7.88
CA THR A 743 -18.82 61.73 7.09
C THR A 743 -18.73 62.32 5.69
N PRO A 744 -17.59 62.21 4.99
CA PRO A 744 -17.49 62.63 3.59
C PRO A 744 -18.54 61.99 2.69
N LEU A 745 -18.78 60.69 2.84
CA LEU A 745 -19.81 59.97 2.10
C LEU A 745 -21.21 60.58 2.31
N GLU A 746 -21.58 60.93 3.54
CA GLU A 746 -22.84 61.60 3.83
C GLU A 746 -22.95 62.98 3.16
N ILE A 747 -21.85 63.76 3.15
CA ILE A 747 -21.79 65.07 2.45
C ILE A 747 -22.08 64.87 0.96
N ARG A 748 -21.43 63.91 0.30
CA ARG A 748 -21.62 63.63 -1.14
C ARG A 748 -23.03 63.14 -1.47
N LEU A 749 -23.65 62.36 -0.59
CA LEU A 749 -25.02 61.86 -0.77
C LEU A 749 -26.11 62.92 -0.49
N THR A 750 -25.77 64.10 0.03
CA THR A 750 -26.77 65.15 0.27
C THR A 750 -27.34 65.73 -1.04
N LYS A 751 -28.65 65.57 -1.22
CA LYS A 751 -29.37 66.07 -2.40
C LYS A 751 -29.43 67.61 -2.43
N ASP A 752 -29.68 68.23 -1.29
CA ASP A 752 -29.68 69.70 -1.14
C ASP A 752 -28.38 70.15 -0.47
N ARG A 753 -27.39 70.50 -1.28
CA ARG A 753 -26.07 70.94 -0.81
C ARG A 753 -26.12 72.28 -0.06
N LEU A 754 -27.10 73.14 -0.32
CA LEU A 754 -27.26 74.41 0.42
C LEU A 754 -27.74 74.18 1.86
N SER A 755 -28.42 73.07 2.13
CA SER A 755 -28.81 72.68 3.49
C SER A 755 -27.61 72.39 4.40
N LEU A 756 -26.45 72.03 3.85
CA LEU A 756 -25.21 71.88 4.61
C LEU A 756 -24.74 73.24 5.14
N VAL A 757 -24.87 74.29 4.32
CA VAL A 757 -24.49 75.65 4.69
C VAL A 757 -25.39 76.21 5.79
N SER A 758 -26.70 75.99 5.70
CA SER A 758 -27.62 76.38 6.77
C SER A 758 -27.32 75.66 8.09
N ARG A 759 -26.89 74.39 8.00
CA ARG A 759 -26.44 73.60 9.16
C ARG A 759 -25.15 74.13 9.77
N VAL A 760 -24.19 74.59 8.97
CA VAL A 760 -22.96 75.25 9.45
C VAL A 760 -23.31 76.50 10.25
N LEU A 761 -24.17 77.35 9.70
CA LEU A 761 -24.55 78.63 10.30
C LEU A 761 -25.37 78.47 11.59
N SER A 762 -26.15 77.39 11.71
CA SER A 762 -26.90 77.08 12.94
C SER A 762 -26.05 76.40 14.01
N SER A 763 -25.04 75.64 13.63
CA SER A 763 -24.18 74.89 14.58
C SER A 763 -23.02 75.73 15.14
N ASN A 764 -22.52 76.71 14.38
CA ASN A 764 -21.43 77.59 14.81
C ASN A 764 -21.90 79.04 14.94
N SER A 765 -21.95 79.55 16.17
CA SER A 765 -22.37 80.91 16.47
C SER A 765 -21.51 81.99 15.84
N ASP A 766 -20.24 81.70 15.50
CA ASP A 766 -19.33 82.67 14.87
C ASP A 766 -19.21 82.51 13.35
N ALA A 767 -19.81 81.49 12.73
CA ALA A 767 -19.62 81.23 11.29
C ALA A 767 -20.15 82.37 10.40
N TYR A 768 -21.21 83.06 10.83
CA TYR A 768 -21.77 84.22 10.11
C TYR A 768 -20.78 85.39 9.99
N LYS A 769 -19.76 85.43 10.87
CA LYS A 769 -18.75 86.48 10.90
C LYS A 769 -17.74 86.39 9.75
N HIS A 770 -17.69 85.24 9.08
CA HIS A 770 -16.74 84.93 8.01
C HIS A 770 -17.46 84.82 6.65
N THR A 771 -18.15 85.88 6.23
CA THR A 771 -18.98 85.93 5.01
C THR A 771 -18.22 85.42 3.77
N GLN A 772 -16.97 85.83 3.58
CA GLN A 772 -16.18 85.43 2.41
C GLN A 772 -15.90 83.92 2.38
N VAL A 773 -15.64 83.31 3.54
CA VAL A 773 -15.36 81.86 3.67
C VAL A 773 -16.61 81.05 3.34
N ILE A 774 -17.79 81.52 3.78
CA ILE A 774 -19.06 80.86 3.49
C ILE A 774 -19.45 81.01 2.02
N LEU A 775 -19.22 82.18 1.40
CA LEU A 775 -19.46 82.37 -0.03
C LEU A 775 -18.51 81.48 -0.87
N GLU A 776 -17.24 81.40 -0.51
CA GLU A 776 -16.27 80.51 -1.16
C GLU A 776 -16.65 79.03 -1.00
N LEU A 777 -17.20 78.65 0.16
CA LEU A 777 -17.72 77.30 0.39
C LEU A 777 -18.90 76.97 -0.55
N VAL A 778 -19.83 77.92 -0.74
CA VAL A 778 -20.99 77.73 -1.63
C VAL A 778 -20.56 77.63 -3.09
N GLU A 779 -19.61 78.45 -3.52
CA GLU A 779 -19.00 78.37 -4.85
C GLU A 779 -18.41 76.96 -5.10
N LYS A 780 -17.58 76.47 -4.17
CA LYS A 780 -16.93 75.15 -4.26
C LYS A 780 -17.87 73.95 -4.08
N LEU A 781 -19.06 74.14 -3.52
CA LEU A 781 -20.11 73.10 -3.48
C LEU A 781 -20.79 72.87 -4.83
N GLY A 782 -20.43 73.66 -5.86
CA GLY A 782 -20.93 73.56 -7.22
C GLY A 782 -21.94 74.64 -7.59
N PHE A 783 -22.04 75.72 -6.80
CA PHE A 783 -22.92 76.86 -7.09
C PHE A 783 -22.16 78.09 -7.63
N GLY A 784 -20.93 77.89 -8.12
CA GLY A 784 -20.17 78.96 -8.79
C GLY A 784 -20.96 79.57 -9.95
N GLY A 785 -21.18 80.89 -9.88
CA GLY A 785 -21.97 81.63 -10.87
C GLY A 785 -23.50 81.58 -10.70
N ASP A 786 -24.03 80.85 -9.70
CA ASP A 786 -25.47 80.84 -9.40
C ASP A 786 -25.86 82.02 -8.49
N ALA A 787 -26.40 83.07 -9.10
CA ALA A 787 -26.87 84.26 -8.40
C ALA A 787 -27.98 83.98 -7.37
N ILE A 788 -28.78 82.92 -7.57
CA ILE A 788 -29.88 82.58 -6.65
C ILE A 788 -29.32 81.92 -5.38
N ALA A 789 -28.39 80.97 -5.54
CA ALA A 789 -27.71 80.33 -4.42
C ALA A 789 -26.91 81.36 -3.59
N GLU A 790 -26.23 82.30 -4.26
CA GLU A 790 -25.49 83.37 -3.59
C GLU A 790 -26.41 84.29 -2.76
N VAL A 791 -27.54 84.73 -3.33
CA VAL A 791 -28.52 85.57 -2.62
C VAL A 791 -29.15 84.82 -1.44
N LYS A 792 -29.49 83.54 -1.61
CA LYS A 792 -30.00 82.70 -0.50
C LYS A 792 -28.97 82.57 0.62
N THR A 793 -27.70 82.40 0.27
CA THR A 793 -26.61 82.30 1.25
C THR A 793 -26.42 83.58 2.04
N LEU A 794 -26.44 84.73 1.34
CA LEU A 794 -26.41 86.04 2.00
C LEU A 794 -27.62 86.26 2.91
N ALA A 795 -28.81 85.79 2.51
CA ALA A 795 -30.00 85.84 3.36
C ALA A 795 -29.83 84.99 4.63
N MET A 796 -29.32 83.75 4.52
CA MET A 796 -29.03 82.88 5.67
C MET A 796 -27.99 83.51 6.64
N LEU A 797 -26.99 84.19 6.10
CA LEU A 797 -25.98 84.92 6.90
C LEU A 797 -26.60 86.11 7.66
N VAL A 798 -27.51 86.84 7.03
CA VAL A 798 -28.22 87.96 7.67
C VAL A 798 -29.17 87.45 8.76
N GLU A 799 -29.88 86.35 8.50
CA GLU A 799 -30.80 85.75 9.46
C GLU A 799 -30.08 85.23 10.71
N THR A 800 -28.93 84.58 10.54
CA THR A 800 -28.10 84.11 11.67
C THR A 800 -27.41 85.25 12.43
N ALA A 801 -27.01 86.33 11.76
CA ALA A 801 -26.54 87.56 12.42
C ALA A 801 -27.64 88.24 13.26
N LEU A 802 -28.90 88.20 12.79
CA LEU A 802 -30.06 88.70 13.53
C LEU A 802 -30.36 87.85 14.76
N GLN A 803 -30.28 86.51 14.64
CA GLN A 803 -30.50 85.57 15.74
C GLN A 803 -29.43 85.67 16.85
N SER A 804 -28.23 86.18 16.53
CA SER A 804 -27.11 86.38 17.47
C SER A 804 -27.01 87.80 18.05
N GLU A 805 -28.01 88.65 17.81
CA GLU A 805 -28.12 90.04 18.30
C GLU A 805 -26.97 90.99 17.87
N ASP A 806 -26.25 90.68 16.78
CA ASP A 806 -25.15 91.50 16.25
C ASP A 806 -25.63 92.53 15.19
N PHE A 807 -26.22 93.63 15.68
CA PHE A 807 -26.82 94.68 14.84
C PHE A 807 -25.81 95.54 14.04
N THR A 808 -24.51 95.44 14.32
CA THR A 808 -23.48 96.27 13.67
C THR A 808 -23.19 95.82 12.25
N ARG A 809 -23.14 94.50 12.01
CA ARG A 809 -22.90 93.90 10.69
C ARG A 809 -24.14 93.76 9.81
N HIS A 810 -25.34 93.73 10.39
CA HIS A 810 -26.62 93.72 9.67
C HIS A 810 -26.73 94.86 8.63
N ARG A 811 -26.09 96.00 8.85
CA ARG A 811 -26.11 97.15 7.93
C ARG A 811 -25.06 97.09 6.81
N GLU A 812 -23.99 96.30 6.95
CA GLU A 812 -22.87 96.27 5.99
C GLU A 812 -23.07 95.28 4.85
N THR A 813 -23.68 94.12 5.09
CA THR A 813 -23.88 93.06 4.08
C THR A 813 -24.80 93.43 2.90
N PRO A 814 -25.85 94.27 3.02
CA PRO A 814 -26.59 94.74 1.84
C PRO A 814 -25.94 95.95 1.14
N ALA A 815 -24.92 96.59 1.72
CA ALA A 815 -24.36 97.85 1.20
C ALA A 815 -23.20 97.66 0.22
N SER A 816 -22.45 96.56 0.31
CA SER A 816 -21.21 96.34 -0.46
C SER A 816 -21.42 95.96 -1.94
N LYS A 817 -22.59 95.45 -2.36
CA LYS A 817 -22.90 95.24 -3.79
C LYS A 817 -23.54 96.43 -4.51
N LYS A 818 -23.95 97.49 -3.80
CA LYS A 818 -24.50 98.70 -4.44
C LYS A 818 -23.43 99.66 -4.99
N ARG A 819 -22.13 99.41 -4.79
CA ARG A 819 -21.05 100.35 -5.18
C ARG A 819 -20.30 100.05 -6.49
N VAL A 820 -20.72 99.07 -7.29
CA VAL A 820 -20.11 98.79 -8.62
C VAL A 820 -21.08 99.00 -9.80
N ARG A 821 -22.30 99.53 -9.56
CA ARG A 821 -23.17 100.03 -10.64
C ARG A 821 -23.38 101.54 -10.55
N SER A 822 -22.28 102.30 -10.57
CA SER A 822 -22.29 103.71 -10.99
C SER A 822 -20.86 104.25 -11.18
N ALA A 823 -20.21 103.90 -12.30
CA ALA A 823 -19.26 104.74 -13.05
C ALA A 823 -18.61 103.89 -14.16
N GLY A 824 -18.82 104.27 -15.42
CA GLY A 824 -18.17 103.69 -16.61
C GLY A 824 -19.07 102.78 -17.42
#